data_AF-A0A8C9ND37-F1
#
_entry.id   AF-A0A8C9ND37-F1
#
_cell.length_a   1.000
_cell.length_b   1.000
_cell.length_c   1.000
_cell.angle_alpha   90.00
_cell.angle_beta   90.00
_cell.angle_gamma   90.00
#
_symmetry.space_group_name_H-M   'P 1'
#
loop_
_entity.id
_entity.type
_entity.pdbx_description
1 polymer ?
#
loop_
_entity_poly.entity_id
_entity_poly.type
_entity_poly.pdbx_seq_one_letter_code
_entity_poly.pdbx_strand_id
1 'polypeptide(L)'
;TEMSLSTKQRLARAKKLRLPPIVQPQEKRETSHYKFSAADPEQSSFQPCPPEVVFQNFSPGEVCEVPLILRNRDTVPHLLKVTLENSLYFQLVGPNRVYRKVPPGLYATVRILFTPGKKRPFPFPQDYFHQLLCSTEREEFIVPVWAIGARAILDFPDQLDFSVCPVKYSTQKTLLVRSVGDRAACFQLSTQGPFSVIPATGTLDVGDSMQVTVEFQPKKSGDHSGSLVVHYDTGEETHTSLHARAVDALIGLDRNSVTLEKTYITMSNHATVLLHNHSNITARFQWKAVGTGEQEDQLKLRWLYDFLNECRVDTTCRERIVRLTHSCQTEVAEIRGDLMLFNDDIFSLEPKEGEIRPNCSAEISVFFTPQAAGLYTRTAYCDISGRENRLPLVLTGEGLGPRLHLRFEEMDIGEVFIRVNHRYEAYLVNKGPVEASFKLIPPTTAMGSCFTFVPQEGTVAPHKLQAIQFSFCPTILGKFEEEFCFEVTESPEPLIFTVRGSVMGPTFHVDVPALNFGDISFGFPRTLKFCLFDTSLIPMAFSSCIPEDNFGELSVDSSTQICRPTKEFTISPCCGTVRALGSQDIKVTLCPNTVGDYNLELLLDVEDVGKKVLALPLTARYQHLSCTCLSFPVHLSPAHCLAALQRRSVAS
;
A
#
# COMPACT_ATOMS: atom_id res chain seq x y z
N THR A 1 -30.18 -53.52 -11.10
CA THR A 1 -31.16 -53.59 -9.99
C THR A 1 -32.38 -54.40 -10.43
N GLU A 2 -33.08 -55.08 -9.52
CA GLU A 2 -34.29 -55.91 -9.81
C GLU A 2 -35.40 -55.19 -10.59
N MET A 3 -35.30 -53.86 -10.71
CA MET A 3 -36.22 -52.98 -11.41
C MET A 3 -36.16 -53.07 -12.95
N SER A 4 -35.11 -53.67 -13.52
CA SER A 4 -34.95 -53.86 -14.98
C SER A 4 -35.58 -55.16 -15.53
N LEU A 5 -36.09 -56.02 -14.65
CA LEU A 5 -36.60 -57.34 -15.03
C LEU A 5 -38.07 -57.27 -15.39
N SER A 6 -38.42 -57.68 -16.61
CA SER A 6 -39.82 -57.78 -17.04
C SER A 6 -40.61 -58.75 -16.16
N THR A 7 -41.93 -58.58 -16.10
CA THR A 7 -42.84 -59.45 -15.34
C THR A 7 -42.65 -60.94 -15.71
N LYS A 8 -42.34 -61.26 -16.98
CA LYS A 8 -41.99 -62.61 -17.45
C LYS A 8 -40.65 -63.13 -16.89
N GLN A 9 -39.63 -62.28 -16.79
CA GLN A 9 -38.32 -62.64 -16.22
C GLN A 9 -38.38 -62.82 -14.70
N ARG A 10 -39.21 -62.02 -14.01
CA ARG A 10 -39.52 -62.19 -12.58
C ARG A 10 -40.28 -63.49 -12.31
N LEU A 11 -41.27 -63.82 -13.16
CA LEU A 11 -41.98 -65.11 -13.15
C LEU A 11 -41.05 -66.32 -13.30
N ALA A 12 -40.01 -66.23 -14.14
CA ALA A 12 -39.02 -67.31 -14.33
C ALA A 12 -38.07 -67.50 -13.12
N ARG A 13 -37.83 -66.43 -12.33
CA ARG A 13 -36.97 -66.43 -11.13
C ARG A 13 -37.69 -66.84 -9.83
N ALA A 14 -39.01 -67.06 -9.86
CA ALA A 14 -39.87 -67.31 -8.70
C ALA A 14 -39.67 -68.66 -7.96
N LYS A 15 -38.44 -69.17 -7.84
CA LYS A 15 -38.13 -70.43 -7.12
C LYS A 15 -37.79 -70.26 -5.64
N LYS A 16 -37.69 -69.03 -5.11
CA LYS A 16 -37.60 -68.73 -3.68
C LYS A 16 -38.30 -67.40 -3.38
N LEU A 17 -39.54 -67.45 -2.90
CA LEU A 17 -40.28 -66.23 -2.49
C LEU A 17 -40.99 -66.46 -1.16
N ARG A 18 -40.91 -65.44 -0.28
CA ARG A 18 -41.61 -65.35 1.01
C ARG A 18 -43.11 -65.16 0.75
N LEU A 19 -43.94 -65.81 1.57
CA LEU A 19 -45.40 -65.70 1.50
C LEU A 19 -45.84 -64.28 1.93
N PRO A 20 -46.92 -63.72 1.37
CA PRO A 20 -47.45 -62.44 1.82
C PRO A 20 -47.88 -62.54 3.30
N PRO A 21 -47.68 -61.49 4.10
CA PRO A 21 -48.14 -61.47 5.48
C PRO A 21 -49.67 -61.53 5.53
N ILE A 22 -50.19 -62.35 6.45
CA ILE A 22 -51.63 -62.43 6.74
C ILE A 22 -52.02 -61.11 7.41
N VAL A 23 -53.05 -60.46 6.88
CA VAL A 23 -53.56 -59.17 7.39
C VAL A 23 -54.46 -59.40 8.61
N GLN A 24 -55.34 -60.41 8.56
CA GLN A 24 -56.14 -60.88 9.68
C GLN A 24 -56.46 -62.39 9.55
N PRO A 25 -56.25 -63.22 10.59
CA PRO A 25 -56.85 -64.56 10.67
C PRO A 25 -58.34 -64.45 11.01
N GLN A 26 -59.21 -65.04 10.20
CA GLN A 26 -60.65 -65.11 10.49
C GLN A 26 -60.98 -66.43 11.20
N GLU A 27 -61.23 -66.38 12.51
CA GLU A 27 -61.90 -67.49 13.20
C GLU A 27 -63.43 -67.28 13.16
N LYS A 28 -64.09 -67.81 12.13
CA LYS A 28 -65.55 -68.00 12.15
C LYS A 28 -65.86 -69.46 12.46
N ARG A 29 -66.12 -69.77 13.74
CA ARG A 29 -66.75 -71.03 14.14
C ARG A 29 -68.22 -70.98 13.74
N GLU A 30 -68.58 -71.57 12.59
CA GLU A 30 -69.92 -72.12 12.37
C GLU A 30 -69.93 -73.12 11.20
N THR A 31 -70.08 -74.40 11.59
CA THR A 31 -70.62 -75.56 10.86
C THR A 31 -70.22 -75.78 9.39
N SER A 32 -69.06 -76.42 9.18
CA SER A 32 -68.87 -77.30 8.01
C SER A 32 -68.30 -78.66 8.42
N HIS A 33 -68.97 -79.73 8.00
CA HIS A 33 -68.59 -81.12 8.25
C HIS A 33 -67.41 -81.55 7.35
N TYR A 34 -66.21 -81.01 7.56
CA TYR A 34 -64.99 -81.56 6.98
C TYR A 34 -63.86 -81.54 8.00
N LYS A 35 -63.14 -82.67 8.10
CA LYS A 35 -62.09 -82.97 9.08
C LYS A 35 -60.93 -81.96 9.00
N PHE A 36 -60.36 -81.65 10.18
CA PHE A 36 -59.24 -80.76 10.45
C PHE A 36 -58.12 -80.77 9.38
N SER A 37 -57.75 -79.58 8.89
CA SER A 37 -56.52 -79.33 8.12
C SER A 37 -55.29 -79.52 9.04
N ALA A 38 -54.19 -80.03 8.48
CA ALA A 38 -52.94 -80.34 9.18
C ALA A 38 -51.82 -79.31 8.92
N ALA A 39 -52.17 -78.08 8.52
CA ALA A 39 -51.19 -77.02 8.23
C ALA A 39 -51.15 -75.95 9.35
N ASP A 40 -49.94 -75.48 9.67
CA ASP A 40 -49.63 -74.47 10.69
C ASP A 40 -50.57 -73.24 10.63
N PRO A 41 -51.03 -72.67 11.76
CA PRO A 41 -51.88 -71.47 11.79
C PRO A 41 -51.20 -70.20 11.28
N GLU A 42 -49.86 -70.16 11.22
CA GLU A 42 -49.09 -68.98 10.82
C GLU A 42 -48.72 -68.95 9.33
N GLN A 43 -49.01 -70.02 8.57
CA GLN A 43 -48.61 -70.12 7.17
C GLN A 43 -49.80 -69.97 6.22
N SER A 44 -49.66 -69.08 5.22
CA SER A 44 -50.78 -68.75 4.34
C SER A 44 -51.24 -69.96 3.52
N SER A 45 -52.56 -70.18 3.48
CA SER A 45 -53.21 -71.30 2.77
C SER A 45 -53.12 -71.15 1.25
N PHE A 46 -53.06 -69.91 0.76
CA PHE A 46 -52.83 -69.60 -0.64
C PHE A 46 -51.43 -69.04 -0.92
N GLN A 47 -50.90 -69.42 -2.08
CA GLN A 47 -49.68 -68.85 -2.64
C GLN A 47 -50.01 -68.03 -3.90
N PRO A 48 -49.85 -66.68 -3.88
CA PRO A 48 -49.90 -65.87 -5.08
C PRO A 48 -48.62 -66.02 -5.92
N CYS A 49 -48.81 -66.11 -7.24
CA CYS A 49 -47.75 -66.14 -8.23
C CYS A 49 -48.15 -65.24 -9.42
N PRO A 50 -47.49 -64.10 -9.64
CA PRO A 50 -46.41 -63.51 -8.81
C PRO A 50 -46.93 -62.98 -7.45
N PRO A 51 -46.06 -62.79 -6.44
CA PRO A 51 -46.44 -62.26 -5.12
C PRO A 51 -46.76 -60.76 -5.14
N GLU A 52 -46.26 -60.04 -6.14
CA GLU A 52 -46.59 -58.66 -6.45
C GLU A 52 -46.85 -58.55 -7.97
N VAL A 53 -47.80 -57.71 -8.36
CA VAL A 53 -48.15 -57.51 -9.77
C VAL A 53 -47.59 -56.18 -10.21
N VAL A 54 -46.70 -56.20 -11.21
CA VAL A 54 -46.07 -54.98 -11.73
C VAL A 54 -46.34 -54.86 -13.23
N PHE A 55 -46.97 -53.75 -13.63
CA PHE A 55 -47.07 -53.28 -15.00
C PHE A 55 -45.90 -52.34 -15.29
N GLN A 56 -45.14 -52.61 -16.34
CA GLN A 56 -44.03 -51.80 -16.82
C GLN A 56 -44.17 -51.62 -18.34
N ASN A 57 -43.53 -50.60 -18.91
CA ASN A 57 -43.47 -50.34 -20.36
C ASN A 57 -44.87 -50.25 -21.01
N PHE A 58 -45.84 -49.65 -20.32
CA PHE A 58 -47.19 -49.47 -20.84
C PHE A 58 -47.32 -48.18 -21.65
N SER A 59 -48.08 -48.23 -22.74
CA SER A 59 -48.40 -47.04 -23.56
C SER A 59 -49.73 -46.41 -23.09
N PRO A 60 -49.88 -45.07 -23.10
CA PRO A 60 -51.15 -44.42 -22.76
C PRO A 60 -52.32 -44.93 -23.60
N GLY A 61 -53.39 -45.36 -22.94
CA GLY A 61 -54.60 -45.86 -23.59
C GLY A 61 -54.54 -47.30 -24.11
N GLU A 62 -53.39 -47.97 -24.02
CA GLU A 62 -53.24 -49.40 -24.29
C GLU A 62 -53.60 -50.20 -23.03
N VAL A 63 -54.41 -51.25 -23.21
CA VAL A 63 -54.89 -52.06 -22.08
C VAL A 63 -53.90 -53.19 -21.83
N CYS A 64 -53.26 -53.19 -20.67
CA CYS A 64 -52.35 -54.25 -20.27
C CYS A 64 -53.06 -55.30 -19.40
N GLU A 65 -52.82 -56.58 -19.66
CA GLU A 65 -53.38 -57.69 -18.89
C GLU A 65 -52.27 -58.53 -18.24
N VAL A 66 -52.35 -58.74 -16.92
CA VAL A 66 -51.45 -59.63 -16.19
C VAL A 66 -52.25 -60.70 -15.43
N PRO A 67 -51.96 -62.00 -15.63
CA PRO A 67 -52.59 -63.07 -14.87
C PRO A 67 -51.91 -63.24 -13.50
N LEU A 68 -52.71 -63.18 -12.43
CA LEU A 68 -52.35 -63.58 -11.07
C LEU A 68 -52.86 -65.00 -10.81
N ILE A 69 -51.95 -65.91 -10.46
CA ILE A 69 -52.27 -67.30 -10.15
C ILE A 69 -52.26 -67.47 -8.63
N LEU A 70 -53.39 -67.90 -8.06
CA LEU A 70 -53.58 -68.14 -6.63
C LEU A 70 -53.72 -69.65 -6.41
N ARG A 71 -52.65 -70.29 -5.92
CA ARG A 71 -52.61 -71.75 -5.71
C ARG A 71 -52.99 -72.10 -4.27
N ASN A 72 -53.95 -73.01 -4.10
CA ASN A 72 -54.30 -73.56 -2.79
C ASN A 72 -53.25 -74.61 -2.39
N ARG A 73 -52.53 -74.35 -1.30
CA ARG A 73 -51.53 -75.27 -0.72
C ARG A 73 -52.06 -76.08 0.46
N ASP A 74 -53.29 -75.81 0.89
CA ASP A 74 -53.94 -76.54 1.97
C ASP A 74 -54.45 -77.91 1.48
N THR A 75 -54.75 -78.80 2.43
CA THR A 75 -55.32 -80.13 2.18
C THR A 75 -56.83 -80.11 1.98
N VAL A 76 -57.47 -78.94 2.15
CA VAL A 76 -58.93 -78.74 2.08
C VAL A 76 -59.29 -77.71 0.99
N PRO A 77 -60.41 -77.88 0.25
CA PRO A 77 -60.87 -76.90 -0.71
C PRO A 77 -61.38 -75.62 -0.04
N HIS A 78 -60.81 -74.46 -0.39
CA HIS A 78 -61.17 -73.16 0.18
C HIS A 78 -61.95 -72.27 -0.81
N LEU A 79 -62.91 -71.50 -0.30
CA LEU A 79 -63.59 -70.47 -1.07
C LEU A 79 -62.72 -69.20 -1.10
N LEU A 80 -62.21 -68.87 -2.28
CA LEU A 80 -61.36 -67.70 -2.50
C LEU A 80 -62.22 -66.55 -3.04
N LYS A 81 -62.19 -65.43 -2.32
CA LYS A 81 -62.75 -64.14 -2.70
C LYS A 81 -61.63 -63.17 -3.06
N VAL A 82 -61.68 -62.58 -4.25
CA VAL A 82 -60.65 -61.63 -4.72
C VAL A 82 -61.26 -60.28 -5.06
N THR A 83 -61.12 -59.31 -4.18
CA THR A 83 -61.67 -57.96 -4.35
C THR A 83 -60.59 -56.94 -4.63
N LEU A 84 -60.92 -55.98 -5.50
CA LEU A 84 -60.14 -54.79 -5.76
C LEU A 84 -61.06 -53.60 -5.51
N GLU A 85 -60.64 -52.66 -4.67
CA GLU A 85 -61.37 -51.41 -4.47
C GLU A 85 -61.54 -50.67 -5.79
N ASN A 86 -62.65 -49.93 -5.95
CA ASN A 86 -62.99 -49.24 -7.19
C ASN A 86 -61.82 -48.33 -7.63
N SER A 87 -61.11 -48.76 -8.68
CA SER A 87 -60.02 -48.03 -9.29
C SER A 87 -60.43 -47.56 -10.68
N LEU A 88 -60.06 -46.34 -11.03
CA LEU A 88 -60.26 -45.79 -12.38
C LEU A 88 -59.29 -46.42 -13.41
N TYR A 89 -58.25 -47.10 -12.94
CA TYR A 89 -57.14 -47.59 -13.77
C TYR A 89 -56.99 -49.11 -13.73
N PHE A 90 -57.30 -49.75 -12.60
CA PHE A 90 -57.21 -51.21 -12.44
C PHE A 90 -58.60 -51.84 -12.44
N GLN A 91 -58.78 -52.91 -13.21
CA GLN A 91 -60.02 -53.68 -13.26
C GLN A 91 -59.72 -55.18 -13.11
N LEU A 92 -60.59 -55.89 -12.41
CA LEU A 92 -60.54 -57.34 -12.33
C LEU A 92 -61.40 -57.95 -13.43
N VAL A 93 -60.81 -58.79 -14.28
CA VAL A 93 -61.52 -59.53 -15.33
C VAL A 93 -61.46 -61.02 -15.02
N GLY A 94 -62.63 -61.64 -14.89
CA GLY A 94 -62.75 -63.07 -14.63
C GLY A 94 -64.14 -63.60 -14.99
N PRO A 95 -64.24 -64.88 -15.42
CA PRO A 95 -65.47 -65.43 -15.99
C PRO A 95 -66.64 -65.54 -15.00
N ASN A 96 -66.41 -65.43 -13.69
CA ASN A 96 -67.44 -65.29 -12.67
C ASN A 96 -66.91 -64.35 -11.59
N ARG A 97 -67.54 -63.19 -11.41
CA ARG A 97 -67.09 -62.16 -10.46
C ARG A 97 -66.72 -62.77 -9.10
N VAL A 98 -65.42 -62.86 -8.84
CA VAL A 98 -64.80 -62.73 -7.52
C VAL A 98 -64.98 -63.89 -6.51
N TYR A 99 -65.67 -65.01 -6.81
CA TYR A 99 -65.75 -66.16 -5.87
C TYR A 99 -65.50 -67.51 -6.57
N ARG A 100 -64.50 -68.27 -6.09
CA ARG A 100 -64.23 -69.62 -6.60
C ARG A 100 -63.77 -70.57 -5.49
N LYS A 101 -64.40 -71.74 -5.40
CA LYS A 101 -63.90 -72.82 -4.55
C LYS A 101 -62.71 -73.48 -5.25
N VAL A 102 -61.53 -73.42 -4.63
CA VAL A 102 -60.27 -73.92 -5.21
C VAL A 102 -59.88 -75.22 -4.50
N PRO A 103 -59.91 -76.38 -5.17
CA PRO A 103 -59.52 -77.65 -4.56
C PRO A 103 -58.05 -77.70 -4.13
N PRO A 104 -57.69 -78.59 -3.20
CA PRO A 104 -56.31 -78.80 -2.76
C PRO A 104 -55.36 -79.00 -3.95
N GLY A 105 -54.25 -78.28 -3.96
CA GLY A 105 -53.21 -78.39 -5.00
C GLY A 105 -53.52 -77.71 -6.34
N LEU A 106 -54.79 -77.30 -6.59
CA LEU A 106 -55.21 -76.55 -7.78
C LEU A 106 -55.03 -75.03 -7.59
N TYR A 107 -55.26 -74.27 -8.65
CA TYR A 107 -55.11 -72.83 -8.67
C TYR A 107 -56.30 -72.11 -9.32
N ALA A 108 -56.53 -70.87 -8.90
CA ALA A 108 -57.41 -69.93 -9.58
C ALA A 108 -56.57 -68.88 -10.30
N THR A 109 -56.94 -68.53 -11.53
CA THR A 109 -56.31 -67.44 -12.28
C THR A 109 -57.25 -66.24 -12.30
N VAL A 110 -56.75 -65.10 -11.84
CA VAL A 110 -57.41 -63.80 -11.89
C VAL A 110 -56.64 -62.92 -12.86
N ARG A 111 -57.33 -62.27 -13.80
CA ARG A 111 -56.68 -61.34 -14.74
C ARG A 111 -56.88 -59.92 -14.25
N ILE A 112 -55.77 -59.22 -14.04
CA ILE A 112 -55.78 -57.81 -13.65
C ILE A 112 -55.53 -57.02 -14.92
N LEU A 113 -56.47 -56.13 -15.23
CA LEU A 113 -56.44 -55.27 -16.38
C LEU A 113 -56.03 -53.87 -15.91
N PHE A 114 -54.95 -53.33 -16.48
CA PHE A 114 -54.52 -51.96 -16.26
C PHE A 114 -54.78 -51.14 -17.50
N THR A 115 -55.56 -50.07 -17.36
CA THR A 115 -55.82 -49.09 -18.42
C THR A 115 -55.26 -47.74 -17.98
N PRO A 116 -54.08 -47.33 -18.48
CA PRO A 116 -53.53 -46.01 -18.19
C PRO A 116 -54.47 -44.94 -18.73
N GLY A 117 -54.76 -43.92 -17.90
CA GLY A 117 -55.79 -42.93 -18.20
C GLY A 117 -55.53 -42.17 -19.51
N LYS A 118 -56.51 -42.15 -20.42
CA LYS A 118 -56.41 -41.51 -21.75
C LYS A 118 -56.41 -39.97 -21.75
N LYS A 119 -56.63 -39.31 -20.60
CA LYS A 119 -56.81 -37.85 -20.53
C LYS A 119 -56.20 -37.27 -19.26
N ARG A 120 -54.97 -36.76 -19.36
CA ARG A 120 -54.52 -35.63 -18.55
C ARG A 120 -53.70 -34.66 -19.42
N PRO A 121 -53.71 -33.36 -19.08
CA PRO A 121 -53.02 -32.32 -19.84
C PRO A 121 -51.51 -32.20 -19.54
N PHE A 122 -50.91 -33.11 -18.77
CA PHE A 122 -49.49 -33.07 -18.40
C PHE A 122 -48.75 -34.31 -18.93
N PRO A 123 -47.52 -34.16 -19.47
CA PRO A 123 -46.84 -35.19 -20.26
C PRO A 123 -46.03 -36.20 -19.43
N PHE A 124 -46.12 -36.18 -18.10
CA PHE A 124 -45.27 -37.01 -17.24
C PHE A 124 -45.90 -38.38 -16.95
N PRO A 125 -45.18 -39.49 -17.14
CA PRO A 125 -45.62 -40.83 -16.70
C PRO A 125 -45.79 -40.85 -15.18
N GLN A 126 -46.95 -41.31 -14.71
CA GLN A 126 -47.27 -41.41 -13.29
C GLN A 126 -47.18 -42.86 -12.84
N ASP A 127 -46.60 -43.10 -11.66
CA ASP A 127 -46.64 -44.40 -11.01
C ASP A 127 -48.00 -44.58 -10.33
N TYR A 128 -48.67 -45.70 -10.64
CA TYR A 128 -49.95 -46.07 -10.03
C TYR A 128 -49.73 -47.20 -9.04
N PHE A 129 -50.32 -47.07 -7.85
CA PHE A 129 -50.31 -48.10 -6.83
C PHE A 129 -51.73 -48.48 -6.48
N HIS A 130 -51.97 -49.78 -6.32
CA HIS A 130 -53.24 -50.32 -5.83
C HIS A 130 -52.99 -51.59 -5.03
N GLN A 131 -53.97 -51.98 -4.22
CA GLN A 131 -53.90 -53.19 -3.40
C GLN A 131 -55.05 -54.12 -3.76
N LEU A 132 -54.75 -55.40 -3.88
CA LEU A 132 -55.71 -56.43 -4.24
C LEU A 132 -55.90 -57.35 -3.04
N LEU A 133 -57.12 -57.37 -2.50
CA LEU A 133 -57.46 -58.09 -1.28
C LEU A 133 -57.97 -59.49 -1.62
N CYS A 134 -57.26 -60.50 -1.16
CA CYS A 134 -57.66 -61.89 -1.25
C CYS A 134 -58.16 -62.37 0.10
N SER A 135 -59.45 -62.66 0.22
CA SER A 135 -60.07 -63.21 1.43
C SER A 135 -60.52 -64.64 1.22
N THR A 136 -60.31 -65.45 2.24
CA THR A 136 -60.76 -66.84 2.34
C THR A 136 -61.52 -67.02 3.65
N GLU A 137 -62.04 -68.21 3.90
CA GLU A 137 -62.70 -68.54 5.17
C GLU A 137 -61.73 -68.52 6.37
N ARG A 138 -60.41 -68.57 6.14
CA ARG A 138 -59.37 -68.67 7.17
C ARG A 138 -58.51 -67.41 7.30
N GLU A 139 -58.25 -66.72 6.19
CA GLU A 139 -57.27 -65.63 6.13
C GLU A 139 -57.65 -64.55 5.12
N GLU A 140 -57.18 -63.33 5.37
CA GLU A 140 -57.12 -62.25 4.40
C GLU A 140 -55.66 -61.85 4.16
N PHE A 141 -55.25 -61.71 2.90
CA PHE A 141 -53.92 -61.26 2.52
C PHE A 141 -53.99 -60.29 1.33
N ILE A 142 -52.98 -59.43 1.22
CA ILE A 142 -52.89 -58.39 0.19
C ILE A 142 -51.84 -58.76 -0.85
N VAL A 143 -52.19 -58.59 -2.11
CA VAL A 143 -51.25 -58.60 -3.24
C VAL A 143 -51.10 -57.16 -3.75
N PRO A 144 -49.92 -56.54 -3.62
CA PRO A 144 -49.70 -55.19 -4.13
C PRO A 144 -49.65 -55.19 -5.67
N VAL A 145 -50.25 -54.15 -6.26
CA VAL A 145 -50.29 -53.92 -7.70
C VAL A 145 -49.65 -52.57 -7.99
N TRP A 146 -48.62 -52.57 -8.81
CA TRP A 146 -47.89 -51.39 -9.25
C TRP A 146 -48.01 -51.24 -10.76
N ALA A 147 -48.19 -50.03 -11.25
CA ALA A 147 -47.91 -49.68 -12.63
C ALA A 147 -46.87 -48.57 -12.64
N ILE A 148 -45.66 -48.90 -13.06
CA ILE A 148 -44.51 -47.98 -13.04
C ILE A 148 -44.42 -47.34 -14.42
N GLY A 149 -44.52 -46.01 -14.47
CA GLY A 149 -44.42 -45.26 -15.71
C GLY A 149 -43.03 -45.35 -16.34
N ALA A 150 -42.95 -45.08 -17.64
CA ALA A 150 -41.66 -44.99 -18.32
C ALA A 150 -40.76 -43.98 -17.62
N ARG A 151 -39.46 -44.26 -17.45
CA ARG A 151 -38.48 -43.40 -16.79
C ARG A 151 -37.31 -43.10 -17.70
N ALA A 152 -36.91 -41.84 -17.69
CA ALA A 152 -35.61 -41.44 -18.19
C ALA A 152 -34.55 -41.82 -17.16
N ILE A 153 -33.53 -42.56 -17.57
CA ILE A 153 -32.42 -42.97 -16.70
C ILE A 153 -31.13 -42.71 -17.47
N LEU A 154 -30.25 -41.92 -16.89
CA LEU A 154 -28.92 -41.65 -17.44
C LEU A 154 -27.87 -42.50 -16.71
N ASP A 155 -26.97 -43.09 -17.48
CA ASP A 155 -25.89 -43.94 -17.00
C ASP A 155 -24.71 -43.08 -16.48
N PHE A 156 -24.89 -42.50 -15.29
CA PHE A 156 -23.82 -41.83 -14.55
C PHE A 156 -23.13 -42.83 -13.60
N PRO A 157 -21.81 -42.71 -13.40
CA PRO A 157 -21.12 -43.49 -12.38
C PRO A 157 -21.54 -43.08 -10.97
N ASP A 158 -21.47 -44.00 -10.01
CA ASP A 158 -21.77 -43.70 -8.60
C ASP A 158 -20.74 -42.74 -7.97
N GLN A 159 -19.48 -42.85 -8.40
CA GLN A 159 -18.36 -42.03 -7.93
C GLN A 159 -17.46 -41.59 -9.09
N LEU A 160 -17.04 -40.33 -9.05
CA LEU A 160 -16.04 -39.75 -9.94
C LEU A 160 -14.88 -39.18 -9.11
N ASP A 161 -13.73 -39.87 -9.14
CA ASP A 161 -12.52 -39.46 -8.45
C ASP A 161 -11.54 -38.77 -9.41
N PHE A 162 -11.13 -37.54 -9.13
CA PHE A 162 -10.13 -36.78 -9.91
C PHE A 162 -8.69 -37.10 -9.51
N SER A 163 -8.49 -37.94 -8.49
CA SER A 163 -7.19 -38.27 -7.90
C SER A 163 -6.46 -37.03 -7.39
N VAL A 164 -5.15 -36.93 -7.62
CA VAL A 164 -4.32 -35.81 -7.15
C VAL A 164 -4.25 -34.73 -8.23
N CYS A 165 -4.69 -33.52 -7.90
CA CYS A 165 -4.73 -32.37 -8.80
C CYS A 165 -3.98 -31.18 -8.20
N PRO A 166 -3.24 -30.39 -8.99
CA PRO A 166 -2.58 -29.20 -8.46
C PRO A 166 -3.54 -28.08 -8.09
N VAL A 167 -3.21 -27.32 -7.04
CA VAL A 167 -3.98 -26.13 -6.64
C VAL A 167 -3.98 -25.08 -7.76
N LYS A 168 -5.09 -24.34 -7.97
CA LYS A 168 -5.28 -23.33 -9.04
C LYS A 168 -5.11 -23.87 -10.47
N TYR A 169 -5.08 -25.18 -10.66
CA TYR A 169 -5.02 -25.81 -11.97
C TYR A 169 -6.36 -26.50 -12.29
N SER A 170 -6.85 -26.34 -13.51
CA SER A 170 -8.08 -26.99 -13.94
C SER A 170 -7.81 -28.42 -14.39
N THR A 171 -8.53 -29.37 -13.81
CA THR A 171 -8.54 -30.78 -14.22
C THR A 171 -9.93 -31.18 -14.67
N GLN A 172 -10.03 -31.81 -15.84
CA GLN A 172 -11.32 -32.14 -16.44
C GLN A 172 -11.43 -33.66 -16.66
N LYS A 173 -12.61 -34.21 -16.42
CA LYS A 173 -12.98 -35.59 -16.77
C LYS A 173 -14.25 -35.58 -17.61
N THR A 174 -14.15 -36.13 -18.81
CA THR A 174 -15.29 -36.28 -19.72
C THR A 174 -15.88 -37.67 -19.58
N LEU A 175 -17.17 -37.72 -19.26
CA LEU A 175 -17.99 -38.91 -19.16
C LEU A 175 -18.83 -39.06 -20.43
N LEU A 176 -18.94 -40.27 -20.95
CA LEU A 176 -19.91 -40.59 -21.99
C LEU A 176 -21.19 -41.12 -21.33
N VAL A 177 -22.19 -40.25 -21.20
CA VAL A 177 -23.45 -40.56 -20.53
C VAL A 177 -24.46 -41.07 -21.55
N ARG A 178 -25.08 -42.21 -21.28
CA ARG A 178 -26.09 -42.84 -22.16
C ARG A 178 -27.47 -42.83 -21.51
N SER A 179 -28.52 -42.64 -22.31
CA SER A 179 -29.89 -42.87 -21.85
C SER A 179 -30.20 -44.36 -21.92
N VAL A 180 -30.33 -44.97 -20.74
CA VAL A 180 -30.67 -46.39 -20.55
C VAL A 180 -32.13 -46.58 -20.14
N GLY A 181 -32.88 -45.48 -20.00
CA GLY A 181 -34.32 -45.49 -19.75
C GLY A 181 -35.15 -45.85 -20.98
N ASP A 182 -36.45 -46.01 -20.78
CA ASP A 182 -37.45 -46.27 -21.83
C ASP A 182 -38.14 -44.98 -22.32
N ARG A 183 -37.64 -43.81 -21.89
CA ARG A 183 -38.09 -42.49 -22.30
C ARG A 183 -36.91 -41.57 -22.54
N ALA A 184 -37.08 -40.60 -23.44
CA ALA A 184 -36.12 -39.51 -23.62
C ALA A 184 -35.90 -38.76 -22.30
N ALA A 185 -34.64 -38.48 -22.00
CA ALA A 185 -34.19 -37.86 -20.76
C ALA A 185 -33.97 -36.36 -20.96
N CYS A 186 -34.82 -35.53 -20.35
CA CYS A 186 -34.56 -34.12 -20.18
C CYS A 186 -34.03 -33.89 -18.76
N PHE A 187 -32.85 -33.27 -18.66
CA PHE A 187 -32.15 -33.17 -17.38
C PHE A 187 -31.38 -31.86 -17.20
N GLN A 188 -31.14 -31.53 -15.94
CA GLN A 188 -30.30 -30.43 -15.50
C GLN A 188 -29.24 -30.97 -14.52
N LEU A 189 -27.98 -30.66 -14.80
CA LEU A 189 -26.83 -31.00 -13.98
C LEU A 189 -26.47 -29.81 -13.10
N SER A 190 -26.30 -30.05 -11.80
CA SER A 190 -25.87 -29.04 -10.85
C SER A 190 -24.76 -29.57 -9.94
N THR A 191 -23.79 -28.71 -9.63
CA THR A 191 -22.74 -28.99 -8.65
C THR A 191 -22.24 -27.68 -8.05
N GLN A 192 -21.44 -27.76 -6.99
CA GLN A 192 -20.91 -26.60 -6.28
C GLN A 192 -19.39 -26.50 -6.44
N GLY A 193 -18.89 -25.26 -6.46
CA GLY A 193 -17.45 -24.98 -6.51
C GLY A 193 -16.73 -25.71 -5.36
N PRO A 194 -15.55 -26.32 -5.59
CA PRO A 194 -14.63 -26.15 -6.72
C PRO A 194 -14.91 -27.00 -7.98
N PHE A 195 -16.03 -27.71 -8.04
CA PHE A 195 -16.44 -28.48 -9.21
C PHE A 195 -17.36 -27.64 -10.12
N SER A 196 -17.31 -27.91 -11.42
CA SER A 196 -18.28 -27.40 -12.40
C SER A 196 -18.57 -28.46 -13.45
N VAL A 197 -19.67 -28.32 -14.18
CA VAL A 197 -20.14 -29.32 -15.14
C VAL A 197 -20.66 -28.67 -16.41
N ILE A 198 -20.29 -29.26 -17.56
CA ILE A 198 -20.65 -28.78 -18.89
C ILE A 198 -21.02 -29.99 -19.76
N PRO A 199 -22.20 -30.02 -20.41
CA PRO A 199 -23.26 -29.02 -20.36
C PRO A 199 -24.07 -29.08 -19.05
N ALA A 200 -24.65 -27.95 -18.63
CA ALA A 200 -25.47 -27.88 -17.42
C ALA A 200 -26.92 -28.38 -17.64
N THR A 201 -27.39 -28.44 -18.89
CA THR A 201 -28.70 -28.98 -19.25
C THR A 201 -28.59 -29.76 -20.55
N GLY A 202 -29.48 -30.72 -20.76
CA GLY A 202 -29.50 -31.50 -21.99
C GLY A 202 -30.76 -32.32 -22.16
N THR A 203 -30.99 -32.73 -23.41
CA THR A 203 -32.03 -33.68 -23.78
C THR A 203 -31.39 -34.83 -24.54
N LEU A 204 -31.68 -36.07 -24.14
CA LEU A 204 -31.11 -37.27 -24.72
C LEU A 204 -32.22 -38.26 -25.11
N ASP A 205 -32.27 -38.64 -26.37
CA ASP A 205 -33.22 -39.67 -26.82
C ASP A 205 -32.83 -41.06 -26.30
N VAL A 206 -33.78 -42.00 -26.36
CA VAL A 206 -33.60 -43.37 -25.84
C VAL A 206 -32.47 -44.08 -26.60
N GLY A 207 -31.46 -44.55 -25.86
CA GLY A 207 -30.30 -45.26 -26.42
C GLY A 207 -29.16 -44.35 -26.91
N ASP A 208 -29.40 -43.04 -27.02
CA ASP A 208 -28.38 -42.08 -27.43
C ASP A 208 -27.37 -41.81 -26.30
N SER A 209 -26.27 -41.13 -26.64
CA SER A 209 -25.21 -40.78 -25.70
C SER A 209 -24.68 -39.38 -25.90
N MET A 210 -24.28 -38.72 -24.82
CA MET A 210 -23.69 -37.37 -24.81
C MET A 210 -22.44 -37.32 -23.94
N GLN A 211 -21.50 -36.47 -24.32
CA GLN A 211 -20.34 -36.17 -23.50
C GLN A 211 -20.67 -35.11 -22.45
N VAL A 212 -20.42 -35.44 -21.19
CA VAL A 212 -20.53 -34.54 -20.05
C VAL A 212 -19.15 -34.38 -19.43
N THR A 213 -18.65 -33.16 -19.39
CA THR A 213 -17.34 -32.85 -18.81
C THR A 213 -17.52 -32.22 -17.43
N VAL A 214 -16.93 -32.85 -16.44
CA VAL A 214 -16.85 -32.32 -15.08
C VAL A 214 -15.45 -31.74 -14.89
N GLU A 215 -15.37 -30.49 -14.47
CA GLU A 215 -14.15 -29.74 -14.22
C GLU A 215 -13.95 -29.52 -12.72
N PHE A 216 -12.71 -29.65 -12.26
CA PHE A 216 -12.29 -29.42 -10.88
C PHE A 216 -11.15 -28.39 -10.86
N GLN A 217 -11.38 -27.27 -10.16
CA GLN A 217 -10.42 -26.18 -10.00
C GLN A 217 -10.30 -25.75 -8.52
N PRO A 218 -9.44 -26.42 -7.73
CA PRO A 218 -9.31 -26.14 -6.30
C PRO A 218 -8.54 -24.85 -6.04
N LYS A 219 -8.98 -24.04 -5.07
CA LYS A 219 -8.24 -22.84 -4.61
C LYS A 219 -7.33 -23.10 -3.40
N LYS A 220 -7.62 -24.16 -2.63
CA LYS A 220 -6.92 -24.54 -1.40
C LYS A 220 -6.47 -25.99 -1.51
N SER A 221 -5.33 -26.32 -0.89
CA SER A 221 -4.86 -27.70 -0.77
C SER A 221 -5.74 -28.52 0.17
N GLY A 222 -5.68 -29.84 0.05
CA GLY A 222 -6.47 -30.78 0.85
C GLY A 222 -7.50 -31.57 0.04
N ASP A 223 -8.29 -32.38 0.74
CA ASP A 223 -9.31 -33.25 0.14
C ASP A 223 -10.61 -32.48 -0.08
N HIS A 224 -11.13 -32.53 -1.30
CA HIS A 224 -12.38 -31.90 -1.74
C HIS A 224 -13.39 -32.99 -2.09
N SER A 225 -14.59 -32.87 -1.55
CA SER A 225 -15.69 -33.79 -1.85
C SER A 225 -16.94 -32.98 -2.17
N GLY A 226 -17.70 -33.45 -3.14
CA GLY A 226 -18.92 -32.79 -3.61
C GLY A 226 -19.90 -33.80 -4.19
N SER A 227 -21.05 -33.31 -4.64
CA SER A 227 -22.03 -34.12 -5.35
C SER A 227 -22.37 -33.45 -6.67
N LEU A 228 -22.42 -34.26 -7.73
CA LEU A 228 -23.06 -33.89 -8.99
C LEU A 228 -24.51 -34.39 -8.90
N VAL A 229 -25.45 -33.45 -8.97
CA VAL A 229 -26.88 -33.75 -8.91
C VAL A 229 -27.44 -33.70 -10.33
N VAL A 230 -28.16 -34.75 -10.70
CA VAL A 230 -28.90 -34.84 -11.96
C VAL A 230 -30.37 -34.67 -11.62
N HIS A 231 -30.94 -33.55 -12.01
CA HIS A 231 -32.37 -33.27 -11.87
C HIS A 231 -33.07 -33.70 -13.15
N TYR A 232 -33.99 -34.66 -13.04
CA TYR A 232 -34.81 -35.10 -14.16
C TYR A 232 -36.09 -34.26 -14.27
N ASP A 233 -36.65 -34.18 -15.47
CA ASP A 233 -37.94 -33.53 -15.74
C ASP A 233 -39.12 -34.11 -14.96
N THR A 234 -39.02 -35.37 -14.51
CA THR A 234 -40.00 -36.02 -13.62
C THR A 234 -39.88 -35.65 -12.15
N GLY A 235 -38.91 -34.81 -11.77
CA GLY A 235 -38.66 -34.41 -10.39
C GLY A 235 -37.86 -35.44 -9.57
N GLU A 236 -37.36 -36.49 -10.21
CA GLU A 236 -36.41 -37.42 -9.57
C GLU A 236 -35.00 -36.80 -9.59
N GLU A 237 -34.19 -37.12 -8.59
CA GLU A 237 -32.81 -36.66 -8.48
C GLU A 237 -31.88 -37.85 -8.27
N THR A 238 -30.77 -37.87 -9.02
CA THR A 238 -29.69 -38.84 -8.80
C THR A 238 -28.40 -38.11 -8.47
N HIS A 239 -27.59 -38.72 -7.60
CA HIS A 239 -26.37 -38.13 -7.07
C HIS A 239 -25.15 -38.97 -7.47
N THR A 240 -24.15 -38.33 -8.07
CA THR A 240 -22.81 -38.90 -8.26
C THR A 240 -21.86 -38.24 -7.27
N SER A 241 -21.10 -39.05 -6.53
CA SER A 241 -20.13 -38.54 -5.55
C SER A 241 -18.85 -38.08 -6.26
N LEU A 242 -18.45 -36.83 -6.05
CA LEU A 242 -17.21 -36.26 -6.60
C LEU A 242 -16.13 -36.25 -5.51
N HIS A 243 -14.95 -36.77 -5.82
CA HIS A 243 -13.81 -36.76 -4.92
C HIS A 243 -12.56 -36.26 -5.63
N ALA A 244 -11.74 -35.48 -4.95
CA ALA A 244 -10.47 -34.98 -5.48
C ALA A 244 -9.52 -34.58 -4.35
N ARG A 245 -8.21 -34.74 -4.54
CA ARG A 245 -7.18 -34.26 -3.62
C ARG A 245 -6.37 -33.14 -4.28
N ALA A 246 -6.39 -31.96 -3.69
CA ALA A 246 -5.61 -30.81 -4.15
C ALA A 246 -4.25 -30.73 -3.44
N VAL A 247 -3.15 -30.63 -4.20
CA VAL A 247 -1.78 -30.53 -3.64
C VAL A 247 -0.98 -29.40 -4.28
N ASP A 248 0.00 -28.89 -3.54
CA ASP A 248 0.99 -27.97 -4.09
C ASP A 248 1.96 -28.71 -5.02
N ALA A 249 2.09 -28.21 -6.25
CA ALA A 249 3.07 -28.64 -7.22
C ALA A 249 4.48 -28.16 -6.82
N LEU A 250 5.51 -28.90 -7.28
CA LEU A 250 6.92 -28.60 -7.03
C LEU A 250 7.41 -27.43 -7.88
N ILE A 251 6.92 -26.24 -7.53
CA ILE A 251 7.21 -24.98 -8.21
C ILE A 251 7.78 -24.01 -7.17
N GLY A 252 8.85 -23.31 -7.51
CA GLY A 252 9.51 -22.42 -6.57
C GLY A 252 10.44 -21.43 -7.23
N LEU A 253 10.90 -20.47 -6.45
CA LEU A 253 12.01 -19.60 -6.82
C LEU A 253 13.31 -20.26 -6.36
N ASP A 254 14.38 -20.12 -7.13
CA ASP A 254 15.73 -20.55 -6.74
C ASP A 254 16.22 -19.80 -5.48
N ARG A 255 15.79 -18.54 -5.31
CA ARG A 255 16.02 -17.69 -4.13
C ARG A 255 14.77 -16.88 -3.77
N ASN A 256 14.57 -16.63 -2.48
CA ASN A 256 13.46 -15.86 -1.93
C ASN A 256 13.82 -14.39 -1.64
N SER A 257 15.08 -14.01 -1.85
CA SER A 257 15.54 -12.63 -1.76
C SER A 257 16.57 -12.29 -2.84
N VAL A 258 16.56 -11.04 -3.26
CA VAL A 258 17.52 -10.46 -4.20
C VAL A 258 18.03 -9.17 -3.60
N THR A 259 19.36 -9.06 -3.55
CA THR A 259 20.03 -7.81 -3.21
C THR A 259 20.69 -7.29 -4.46
N LEU A 260 20.19 -6.16 -4.97
CA LEU A 260 20.77 -5.45 -6.09
C LEU A 260 21.96 -4.61 -5.61
N GLU A 261 22.92 -4.40 -6.50
CA GLU A 261 24.10 -3.61 -6.17
C GLU A 261 23.73 -2.15 -5.94
N LYS A 262 24.60 -1.45 -5.22
CA LYS A 262 24.43 -0.02 -4.94
C LYS A 262 24.33 0.75 -6.24
N THR A 263 23.24 1.50 -6.42
CA THR A 263 22.90 2.14 -7.69
C THR A 263 22.66 3.62 -7.46
N TYR A 264 23.26 4.48 -8.28
CA TYR A 264 23.01 5.93 -8.16
C TYR A 264 21.58 6.27 -8.53
N ILE A 265 21.00 7.28 -7.87
CA ILE A 265 19.67 7.79 -8.20
C ILE A 265 19.53 8.03 -9.70
N THR A 266 18.34 7.81 -10.27
CA THR A 266 18.06 7.95 -11.73
C THR A 266 18.76 6.95 -12.66
N MET A 267 19.72 6.16 -12.18
CA MET A 267 20.27 5.02 -12.91
C MET A 267 19.50 3.73 -12.61
N SER A 268 19.65 2.72 -13.47
CA SER A 268 19.07 1.40 -13.26
C SER A 268 20.15 0.33 -13.13
N ASN A 269 19.89 -0.67 -12.28
CA ASN A 269 20.62 -1.92 -12.23
C ASN A 269 19.63 -3.09 -12.26
N HIS A 270 20.09 -4.29 -12.62
CA HIS A 270 19.22 -5.46 -12.66
C HIS A 270 19.91 -6.72 -12.14
N ALA A 271 19.09 -7.64 -11.65
CA ALA A 271 19.49 -8.97 -11.22
C ALA A 271 18.43 -9.97 -11.65
N THR A 272 18.81 -11.21 -11.91
CA THR A 272 17.87 -12.23 -12.37
C THR A 272 17.55 -13.26 -11.29
N VAL A 273 16.36 -13.84 -11.33
CA VAL A 273 15.89 -14.90 -10.44
C VAL A 273 15.26 -15.99 -11.30
N LEU A 274 15.45 -17.25 -10.92
CA LEU A 274 14.90 -18.38 -11.66
C LEU A 274 13.65 -18.91 -10.97
N LEU A 275 12.54 -18.90 -11.70
CA LEU A 275 11.30 -19.57 -11.30
C LEU A 275 11.28 -20.96 -11.93
N HIS A 276 11.43 -21.99 -11.11
CA HIS A 276 11.53 -23.38 -11.55
C HIS A 276 10.18 -24.09 -11.45
N ASN A 277 9.82 -24.81 -12.51
CA ASN A 277 8.67 -25.71 -12.53
C ASN A 277 9.14 -27.16 -12.65
N HIS A 278 9.27 -27.88 -11.54
CA HIS A 278 9.60 -29.31 -11.51
C HIS A 278 8.35 -30.20 -11.52
N SER A 279 7.21 -29.65 -11.93
CA SER A 279 5.96 -30.39 -12.03
C SER A 279 5.65 -30.77 -13.48
N ASN A 280 4.64 -31.63 -13.65
CA ASN A 280 4.15 -32.08 -14.94
C ASN A 280 3.07 -31.16 -15.55
N ILE A 281 2.76 -30.02 -14.92
CA ILE A 281 1.76 -29.06 -15.41
C ILE A 281 2.41 -27.83 -16.01
N THR A 282 1.72 -27.17 -16.94
CA THR A 282 2.08 -25.82 -17.37
C THR A 282 1.61 -24.82 -16.31
N ALA A 283 2.56 -24.14 -15.68
CA ALA A 283 2.29 -23.21 -14.60
C ALA A 283 2.16 -21.78 -15.14
N ARG A 284 1.06 -21.10 -14.84
CA ARG A 284 0.84 -19.69 -15.18
C ARG A 284 1.16 -18.84 -13.97
N PHE A 285 2.00 -17.83 -14.12
CA PHE A 285 2.36 -16.94 -13.03
C PHE A 285 2.03 -15.48 -13.31
N GLN A 286 1.77 -14.74 -12.25
CA GLN A 286 1.63 -13.29 -12.25
C GLN A 286 2.27 -12.71 -10.98
N TRP A 287 3.02 -11.62 -11.12
CA TRP A 287 3.58 -10.90 -9.98
C TRP A 287 2.55 -9.94 -9.39
N LYS A 288 2.33 -10.01 -8.08
CA LYS A 288 1.34 -9.24 -7.32
C LYS A 288 2.03 -8.46 -6.20
N ALA A 289 1.44 -7.32 -5.82
CA ALA A 289 1.92 -6.51 -4.68
C ALA A 289 1.54 -7.10 -3.32
N VAL A 290 0.56 -8.01 -3.28
CA VAL A 290 -0.07 -8.48 -2.04
C VAL A 290 0.08 -10.00 -1.87
N GLY A 291 0.28 -10.44 -0.63
CA GLY A 291 0.61 -11.84 -0.32
C GLY A 291 -0.54 -12.83 -0.44
N THR A 292 -1.79 -12.40 -0.25
CA THR A 292 -2.96 -13.30 -0.30
C THR A 292 -4.04 -12.81 -1.26
N GLY A 293 -4.78 -13.75 -1.85
CA GLY A 293 -5.91 -13.44 -2.72
C GLY A 293 -7.06 -12.74 -1.99
N GLU A 294 -7.29 -13.05 -0.72
CA GLU A 294 -8.36 -12.43 0.09
C GLU A 294 -8.08 -10.93 0.33
N GLN A 295 -6.83 -10.57 0.63
CA GLN A 295 -6.42 -9.17 0.76
C GLN A 295 -6.54 -8.42 -0.57
N GLU A 296 -6.18 -9.07 -1.68
CA GLU A 296 -6.36 -8.51 -3.02
C GLU A 296 -7.84 -8.28 -3.34
N ASP A 297 -8.74 -9.21 -2.99
CA ASP A 297 -10.17 -9.06 -3.19
C ASP A 297 -10.75 -7.93 -2.33
N GLN A 298 -10.30 -7.76 -1.09
CA GLN A 298 -10.68 -6.62 -0.25
C GLN A 298 -10.22 -5.28 -0.83
N LEU A 299 -9.00 -5.21 -1.38
CA LEU A 299 -8.50 -4.00 -2.05
C LEU A 299 -9.29 -3.70 -3.32
N LYS A 300 -9.64 -4.73 -4.12
CA LYS A 300 -10.53 -4.60 -5.28
C LYS A 300 -11.89 -4.05 -4.88
N LEU A 301 -12.48 -4.57 -3.81
CA LEU A 301 -13.75 -4.10 -3.27
C LEU A 301 -13.65 -2.62 -2.85
N ARG A 302 -12.60 -2.25 -2.10
CA ARG A 302 -12.37 -0.86 -1.67
C ARG A 302 -12.22 0.10 -2.86
N TRP A 303 -11.39 -0.27 -3.83
CA TRP A 303 -11.20 0.53 -5.05
C TRP A 303 -12.52 0.71 -5.81
N LEU A 304 -13.32 -0.36 -5.94
CA LEU A 304 -14.63 -0.29 -6.59
C LEU A 304 -15.58 0.67 -5.86
N TYR A 305 -15.57 0.67 -4.52
CA TYR A 305 -16.35 1.61 -3.71
C TYR A 305 -15.89 3.06 -3.93
N ASP A 306 -14.59 3.32 -3.95
CA ASP A 306 -14.02 4.67 -4.16
C ASP A 306 -14.33 5.18 -5.59
N PHE A 307 -14.15 4.33 -6.60
CA PHE A 307 -14.50 4.63 -8.00
C PHE A 307 -15.98 4.98 -8.18
N LEU A 308 -16.87 4.19 -7.57
CA LEU A 308 -18.32 4.44 -7.61
C LEU A 308 -18.71 5.74 -6.88
N ASN A 309 -17.98 6.12 -5.82
CA ASN A 309 -18.19 7.38 -5.11
C ASN A 309 -17.72 8.60 -5.91
N GLU A 310 -16.60 8.49 -6.62
CA GLU A 310 -16.10 9.57 -7.49
C GLU A 310 -17.06 9.83 -8.66
N CYS A 311 -17.65 8.76 -9.22
CA CYS A 311 -18.71 8.85 -10.23
C CYS A 311 -20.05 9.41 -9.71
N ARG A 312 -20.30 9.40 -8.40
CA ARG A 312 -21.52 9.94 -7.78
C ARG A 312 -21.57 11.47 -7.77
N VAL A 313 -20.43 12.14 -7.97
CA VAL A 313 -20.31 13.61 -7.91
C VAL A 313 -20.75 14.28 -9.23
N ASP A 314 -20.83 13.55 -10.34
CA ASP A 314 -21.21 14.12 -11.64
C ASP A 314 -22.66 13.75 -12.03
N THR A 315 -23.57 14.73 -11.94
CA THR A 315 -25.02 14.59 -12.25
C THR A 315 -25.29 14.26 -13.71
N THR A 316 -24.32 14.45 -14.62
CA THR A 316 -24.45 14.08 -16.04
C THR A 316 -24.23 12.59 -16.30
N CYS A 317 -23.64 11.87 -15.35
CA CYS A 317 -23.31 10.44 -15.48
C CYS A 317 -24.52 9.51 -15.26
N ARG A 318 -25.62 10.01 -14.69
CA ARG A 318 -26.77 9.18 -14.27
C ARG A 318 -27.47 8.45 -15.44
N GLU A 319 -27.53 9.06 -16.62
CA GLU A 319 -28.11 8.45 -17.83
C GLU A 319 -27.09 7.61 -18.61
N ARG A 320 -25.78 7.88 -18.42
CA ARG A 320 -24.66 7.14 -19.01
C ARG A 320 -24.40 5.81 -18.29
N ILE A 321 -24.56 5.76 -16.96
CA ILE A 321 -24.33 4.57 -16.12
C ILE A 321 -25.22 3.38 -16.51
N VAL A 322 -26.45 3.61 -16.98
CA VAL A 322 -27.36 2.52 -17.38
C VAL A 322 -27.06 1.98 -18.79
N ARG A 323 -26.46 2.80 -19.68
CA ARG A 323 -26.05 2.36 -21.03
C ARG A 323 -24.63 1.80 -21.09
N LEU A 324 -23.77 2.14 -20.13
CA LEU A 324 -22.37 1.73 -20.08
C LEU A 324 -22.13 0.41 -19.33
N THR A 325 -23.16 -0.25 -18.77
CA THR A 325 -23.01 -1.45 -17.93
C THR A 325 -22.28 -2.61 -18.63
N HIS A 326 -22.32 -2.71 -19.96
CA HIS A 326 -21.58 -3.74 -20.71
C HIS A 326 -20.21 -3.25 -21.22
N SER A 327 -20.05 -1.96 -21.56
CA SER A 327 -18.79 -1.39 -22.06
C SER A 327 -17.78 -1.12 -20.93
N CYS A 328 -18.29 -0.66 -19.78
CA CYS A 328 -17.50 -0.43 -18.57
C CYS A 328 -17.08 -1.75 -17.91
N GLN A 329 -17.82 -2.85 -18.10
CA GLN A 329 -17.37 -4.17 -17.63
C GLN A 329 -16.10 -4.65 -18.33
N THR A 330 -15.91 -4.32 -19.60
CA THR A 330 -14.71 -4.67 -20.37
C THR A 330 -13.52 -3.79 -19.98
N GLU A 331 -13.71 -2.46 -19.90
CA GLU A 331 -12.67 -1.54 -19.41
C GLU A 331 -12.29 -1.82 -17.95
N VAL A 332 -13.27 -2.09 -17.07
CA VAL A 332 -13.01 -2.50 -15.68
C VAL A 332 -12.33 -3.86 -15.63
N ALA A 333 -12.56 -4.78 -16.58
CA ALA A 333 -11.85 -6.06 -16.63
C ALA A 333 -10.39 -5.92 -17.06
N GLU A 334 -10.09 -5.03 -18.02
CA GLU A 334 -8.73 -4.71 -18.46
C GLU A 334 -7.96 -3.95 -17.36
N ILE A 335 -8.60 -2.95 -16.74
CA ILE A 335 -8.10 -2.18 -15.59
C ILE A 335 -7.90 -3.10 -14.36
N ARG A 336 -8.79 -4.08 -14.14
CA ARG A 336 -8.70 -5.08 -13.05
C ARG A 336 -7.54 -6.07 -13.21
N GLY A 337 -7.06 -6.29 -14.44
CA GLY A 337 -5.86 -7.07 -14.71
C GLY A 337 -4.59 -6.33 -14.29
N ASP A 338 -4.50 -5.05 -14.69
CA ASP A 338 -3.29 -4.24 -14.52
C ASP A 338 -3.12 -3.63 -13.11
N LEU A 339 -4.19 -3.21 -12.43
CA LEU A 339 -4.09 -2.54 -11.11
C LEU A 339 -3.57 -3.43 -9.98
N MET A 340 -3.53 -4.74 -10.19
CA MET A 340 -3.18 -5.71 -9.14
C MET A 340 -1.81 -6.34 -9.36
N LEU A 341 -1.16 -6.03 -10.50
CA LEU A 341 0.21 -6.43 -10.74
C LEU A 341 1.16 -5.70 -9.79
N PHE A 342 2.31 -6.31 -9.50
CA PHE A 342 3.37 -5.62 -8.80
C PHE A 342 3.80 -4.39 -9.63
N ASN A 343 3.55 -3.20 -9.09
CA ASN A 343 3.94 -1.93 -9.67
C ASN A 343 4.56 -1.09 -8.57
N ASP A 344 5.85 -0.82 -8.70
CA ASP A 344 6.62 0.02 -7.79
C ASP A 344 7.56 0.86 -8.66
N ASP A 345 7.71 2.14 -8.32
CA ASP A 345 8.50 3.08 -9.12
C ASP A 345 10.03 2.84 -8.97
N ILE A 346 10.41 2.05 -7.96
CA ILE A 346 11.81 1.75 -7.61
C ILE A 346 12.19 0.34 -8.06
N PHE A 347 11.29 -0.64 -7.96
CA PHE A 347 11.53 -2.00 -8.43
C PHE A 347 10.54 -2.41 -9.52
N SER A 348 11.04 -2.97 -10.63
CA SER A 348 10.20 -3.59 -11.65
C SER A 348 10.65 -5.02 -11.94
N LEU A 349 9.69 -5.91 -12.27
CA LEU A 349 9.96 -7.29 -12.63
C LEU A 349 9.51 -7.55 -14.07
N GLU A 350 10.37 -8.19 -14.84
CA GLU A 350 10.08 -8.62 -16.21
C GLU A 350 10.43 -10.10 -16.41
N PRO A 351 9.51 -10.91 -16.94
CA PRO A 351 8.12 -10.58 -17.27
C PRO A 351 7.21 -10.47 -16.03
N LYS A 352 6.19 -9.59 -16.08
CA LYS A 352 5.17 -9.43 -15.01
C LYS A 352 4.21 -10.64 -14.92
N GLU A 353 4.01 -11.32 -16.03
CA GLU A 353 3.20 -12.53 -16.14
C GLU A 353 3.74 -13.45 -17.24
N GLY A 354 3.44 -14.74 -17.15
CA GLY A 354 3.87 -15.70 -18.16
C GLY A 354 3.45 -17.13 -17.88
N GLU A 355 3.88 -18.04 -18.75
CA GLU A 355 3.66 -19.48 -18.61
C GLU A 355 4.99 -20.23 -18.59
N ILE A 356 5.09 -21.24 -17.72
CA ILE A 356 6.26 -22.11 -17.56
C ILE A 356 5.83 -23.53 -17.88
N ARG A 357 6.44 -24.09 -18.92
CA ARG A 357 6.22 -25.48 -19.33
C ARG A 357 6.65 -26.46 -18.22
N PRO A 358 6.11 -27.70 -18.25
CA PRO A 358 6.55 -28.76 -17.36
C PRO A 358 8.08 -28.96 -17.40
N ASN A 359 8.70 -29.13 -16.25
CA ASN A 359 10.16 -29.34 -16.12
C ASN A 359 11.04 -28.24 -16.73
N CYS A 360 10.53 -27.02 -16.83
CA CYS A 360 11.27 -25.85 -17.34
C CYS A 360 11.45 -24.78 -16.25
N SER A 361 12.37 -23.86 -16.49
CA SER A 361 12.58 -22.65 -15.68
C SER A 361 12.31 -21.40 -16.50
N ALA A 362 11.82 -20.34 -15.85
CA ALA A 362 11.72 -19.01 -16.42
C ALA A 362 12.67 -18.06 -15.68
N GLU A 363 13.35 -17.21 -16.44
CA GLU A 363 14.19 -16.15 -15.90
C GLU A 363 13.37 -14.88 -15.69
N ILE A 364 13.42 -14.35 -14.47
CA ILE A 364 12.73 -13.13 -14.08
C ILE A 364 13.80 -12.08 -13.80
N SER A 365 13.82 -11.02 -14.60
CA SER A 365 14.69 -9.87 -14.41
C SER A 365 14.06 -8.89 -13.44
N VAL A 366 14.78 -8.57 -12.38
CA VAL A 366 14.41 -7.54 -11.41
C VAL A 366 15.26 -6.31 -11.71
N PHE A 367 14.62 -5.18 -11.98
CA PHE A 367 15.28 -3.89 -12.14
C PHE A 367 15.12 -3.04 -10.87
N PHE A 368 16.14 -2.24 -10.57
CA PHE A 368 16.18 -1.30 -9.47
C PHE A 368 16.55 0.09 -9.96
N THR A 369 15.65 1.05 -9.78
CA THR A 369 15.76 2.45 -10.18
C THR A 369 15.47 3.37 -8.99
N PRO A 370 16.44 3.58 -8.08
CA PRO A 370 16.22 4.43 -6.91
C PRO A 370 15.97 5.88 -7.30
N GLN A 371 15.02 6.52 -6.61
CA GLN A 371 14.70 7.94 -6.80
C GLN A 371 15.38 8.85 -5.76
N ALA A 372 15.67 8.32 -4.57
CA ALA A 372 16.36 9.02 -3.48
C ALA A 372 17.51 8.15 -2.93
N ALA A 373 18.44 8.77 -2.21
CA ALA A 373 19.48 8.03 -1.51
C ALA A 373 18.89 7.29 -0.30
N GLY A 374 19.23 6.02 -0.12
CA GLY A 374 18.77 5.23 1.02
C GLY A 374 18.61 3.75 0.74
N LEU A 375 18.22 3.01 1.78
CA LEU A 375 17.96 1.58 1.69
C LEU A 375 16.49 1.32 1.32
N TYR A 376 16.28 0.58 0.25
CA TYR A 376 14.97 0.17 -0.22
C TYR A 376 14.74 -1.31 0.04
N THR A 377 13.55 -1.63 0.54
CA THR A 377 13.09 -3.01 0.70
C THR A 377 11.63 -3.11 0.29
N ARG A 378 11.35 -4.06 -0.60
CA ARG A 378 10.00 -4.36 -1.10
C ARG A 378 9.84 -5.88 -1.21
N THR A 379 8.60 -6.34 -1.20
CA THR A 379 8.29 -7.76 -1.40
C THR A 379 7.30 -7.89 -2.54
N ALA A 380 7.69 -8.60 -3.59
CA ALA A 380 6.81 -9.00 -4.67
C ALA A 380 6.33 -10.44 -4.43
N TYR A 381 5.07 -10.73 -4.77
CA TYR A 381 4.48 -12.05 -4.56
C TYR A 381 4.13 -12.69 -5.90
N CYS A 382 4.74 -13.82 -6.21
CA CYS A 382 4.43 -14.59 -7.40
C CYS A 382 3.19 -15.46 -7.14
N ASP A 383 2.07 -15.12 -7.77
CA ASP A 383 0.87 -15.95 -7.82
C ASP A 383 1.00 -16.93 -8.99
N ILE A 384 1.23 -18.20 -8.69
CA ILE A 384 1.48 -19.24 -9.69
C ILE A 384 0.48 -20.40 -9.57
N SER A 385 -0.04 -20.86 -10.71
CA SER A 385 -0.87 -22.06 -10.75
C SER A 385 -0.04 -23.28 -10.35
N GLY A 386 -0.65 -24.16 -9.57
CA GLY A 386 0.00 -25.27 -8.89
C GLY A 386 0.26 -25.03 -7.41
N ARG A 387 0.15 -23.80 -6.87
CA ARG A 387 0.37 -23.53 -5.44
C ARG A 387 -0.74 -22.73 -4.78
N GLU A 388 -1.09 -23.11 -3.56
CA GLU A 388 -2.03 -22.36 -2.71
C GLU A 388 -1.45 -21.00 -2.32
N ASN A 389 -0.28 -21.02 -1.68
CA ASN A 389 0.41 -19.81 -1.22
C ASN A 389 1.23 -19.17 -2.33
N ARG A 390 1.18 -17.83 -2.41
CA ARG A 390 2.04 -17.05 -3.30
C ARG A 390 3.50 -17.16 -2.84
N LEU A 391 4.44 -17.15 -3.79
CA LEU A 391 5.87 -17.21 -3.48
C LEU A 391 6.38 -15.77 -3.24
N PRO A 392 6.86 -15.44 -2.02
CA PRO A 392 7.42 -14.12 -1.75
C PRO A 392 8.85 -14.00 -2.30
N LEU A 393 9.13 -12.86 -2.92
CA LEU A 393 10.46 -12.44 -3.35
C LEU A 393 10.78 -11.09 -2.71
N VAL A 394 11.74 -11.09 -1.79
CA VAL A 394 12.19 -9.88 -1.08
C VAL A 394 13.25 -9.19 -1.92
N LEU A 395 12.96 -7.96 -2.35
CA LEU A 395 13.83 -7.12 -3.15
C LEU A 395 14.50 -6.08 -2.24
N THR A 396 15.81 -6.02 -2.30
CA THR A 396 16.63 -5.08 -1.51
C THR A 396 17.61 -4.36 -2.42
N GLY A 397 17.79 -3.07 -2.21
CA GLY A 397 18.72 -2.24 -2.99
C GLY A 397 19.08 -0.97 -2.23
N GLU A 398 20.29 -0.47 -2.43
CA GLU A 398 20.76 0.79 -1.83
C GLU A 398 20.91 1.85 -2.93
N GLY A 399 20.11 2.91 -2.82
CA GLY A 399 20.21 4.10 -3.67
C GLY A 399 21.34 5.00 -3.18
N LEU A 400 22.25 5.38 -4.08
CA LEU A 400 23.33 6.31 -3.82
C LEU A 400 22.96 7.70 -4.34
N GLY A 401 23.14 8.71 -3.50
CA GLY A 401 23.01 10.12 -3.89
C GLY A 401 24.18 10.59 -4.77
N PRO A 402 24.09 11.83 -5.29
CA PRO A 402 25.18 12.44 -6.03
C PRO A 402 26.45 12.59 -5.18
N ARG A 403 27.63 12.46 -5.81
CA ARG A 403 28.92 12.48 -5.12
C ARG A 403 29.66 13.80 -5.35
N LEU A 404 29.16 14.88 -4.75
CA LEU A 404 29.73 16.21 -4.84
C LEU A 404 30.70 16.49 -3.68
N HIS A 405 31.89 17.00 -3.97
CA HIS A 405 32.89 17.34 -2.95
C HIS A 405 33.56 18.67 -3.29
N LEU A 406 34.05 19.38 -2.27
CA LEU A 406 34.95 20.51 -2.49
C LEU A 406 36.34 20.00 -2.83
N ARG A 407 37.04 20.71 -3.73
CA ARG A 407 38.45 20.41 -4.02
C ARG A 407 39.33 20.60 -2.78
N PHE A 408 38.98 21.59 -1.96
CA PHE A 408 39.56 21.90 -0.67
C PHE A 408 38.41 22.27 0.28
N GLU A 409 38.28 21.56 1.39
CA GLU A 409 37.20 21.77 2.38
C GLU A 409 37.46 23.01 3.24
N GLU A 410 38.73 23.38 3.41
CA GLU A 410 39.16 24.54 4.17
C GLU A 410 39.99 25.51 3.30
N MET A 411 39.75 26.81 3.46
CA MET A 411 40.51 27.88 2.83
C MET A 411 40.94 28.91 3.87
N ASP A 412 42.25 29.10 4.04
CA ASP A 412 42.82 30.20 4.82
C ASP A 412 43.09 31.39 3.90
N ILE A 413 42.37 32.49 4.12
CA ILE A 413 42.53 33.74 3.36
C ILE A 413 43.55 34.70 3.98
N GLY A 414 44.18 34.31 5.10
CA GLY A 414 45.23 35.06 5.77
C GLY A 414 44.73 36.37 6.40
N GLU A 415 45.58 37.39 6.33
CA GLU A 415 45.28 38.72 6.88
C GLU A 415 44.62 39.61 5.81
N VAL A 416 43.42 40.11 6.14
CA VAL A 416 42.62 40.97 5.26
C VAL A 416 42.21 42.25 5.98
N PHE A 417 41.98 43.33 5.24
CA PHE A 417 41.63 44.62 5.84
C PHE A 417 40.12 44.80 5.94
N ILE A 418 39.67 45.43 7.03
CA ILE A 418 38.26 45.79 7.24
C ILE A 418 37.74 46.69 6.11
N ARG A 419 36.48 46.51 5.70
CA ARG A 419 35.79 47.23 4.61
C ARG A 419 36.45 47.15 3.22
N VAL A 420 37.42 46.26 3.02
CA VAL A 420 37.96 45.96 1.69
C VAL A 420 37.24 44.75 1.11
N ASN A 421 36.90 44.83 -0.17
CA ASN A 421 36.28 43.72 -0.87
C ASN A 421 37.35 42.78 -1.44
N HIS A 422 37.50 41.60 -0.83
CA HIS A 422 38.39 40.54 -1.27
C HIS A 422 37.64 39.51 -2.11
N ARG A 423 38.27 38.96 -3.16
CA ARG A 423 37.63 37.98 -4.06
C ARG A 423 38.45 36.70 -4.15
N TYR A 424 37.78 35.56 -4.08
CA TYR A 424 38.37 34.23 -4.05
C TYR A 424 37.55 33.25 -4.89
N GLU A 425 38.13 32.08 -5.18
CA GLU A 425 37.49 30.99 -5.90
C GLU A 425 37.61 29.67 -5.14
N ALA A 426 36.49 28.96 -5.05
CA ALA A 426 36.41 27.57 -4.61
C ALA A 426 35.94 26.69 -5.77
N TYR A 427 36.23 25.39 -5.72
CA TYR A 427 35.85 24.45 -6.78
C TYR A 427 35.06 23.29 -6.20
N LEU A 428 33.84 23.11 -6.69
CA LEU A 428 33.07 21.88 -6.50
C LEU A 428 33.46 20.87 -7.57
N VAL A 429 33.60 19.60 -7.17
CA VAL A 429 33.96 18.50 -8.06
C VAL A 429 32.92 17.40 -7.89
N ASN A 430 32.19 17.11 -8.97
CA ASN A 430 31.30 15.96 -9.01
C ASN A 430 32.12 14.73 -9.41
N LYS A 431 32.33 13.80 -8.47
CA LYS A 431 33.01 12.51 -8.72
C LYS A 431 32.02 11.39 -9.00
N GLY A 432 30.73 11.68 -9.05
CA GLY A 432 29.65 10.73 -9.31
C GLY A 432 29.32 10.63 -10.80
N PRO A 433 28.61 9.54 -11.18
CA PRO A 433 28.11 9.34 -12.54
C PRO A 433 26.79 10.09 -12.80
N VAL A 434 26.17 10.68 -11.77
CA VAL A 434 24.91 11.42 -11.85
C VAL A 434 25.14 12.91 -11.61
N GLU A 435 24.26 13.74 -12.14
CA GLU A 435 24.30 15.17 -11.93
C GLU A 435 24.07 15.54 -10.45
N ALA A 436 24.74 16.60 -10.00
CA ALA A 436 24.71 17.02 -8.61
C ALA A 436 24.24 18.47 -8.53
N SER A 437 23.01 18.67 -8.06
CA SER A 437 22.47 20.00 -7.79
C SER A 437 22.81 20.44 -6.38
N PHE A 438 23.32 21.66 -6.24
CA PHE A 438 23.71 22.26 -4.97
C PHE A 438 23.00 23.59 -4.75
N LYS A 439 22.82 23.94 -3.47
CA LYS A 439 22.27 25.23 -3.03
C LYS A 439 22.95 25.68 -1.74
N LEU A 440 23.44 26.92 -1.72
CA LEU A 440 24.02 27.53 -0.53
C LEU A 440 22.92 27.84 0.49
N ILE A 441 23.10 27.35 1.71
CA ILE A 441 22.28 27.74 2.85
C ILE A 441 22.76 29.12 3.32
N PRO A 442 21.86 30.12 3.44
CA PRO A 442 22.25 31.46 3.87
C PRO A 442 22.98 31.45 5.23
N PRO A 443 24.13 32.14 5.37
CA PRO A 443 24.86 32.19 6.62
C PRO A 443 24.05 32.94 7.69
N THR A 444 24.13 32.47 8.94
CA THR A 444 23.41 33.06 10.08
C THR A 444 24.29 33.96 10.95
N THR A 445 25.61 33.83 10.81
CA THR A 445 26.60 34.61 11.56
C THR A 445 26.77 36.02 10.97
N ALA A 446 27.15 36.97 11.83
CA ALA A 446 27.42 38.35 11.39
C ALA A 446 28.64 38.43 10.46
N MET A 447 29.67 37.60 10.71
CA MET A 447 30.83 37.50 9.83
C MET A 447 30.48 36.77 8.53
N GLY A 448 29.71 35.67 8.57
CA GLY A 448 29.24 34.97 7.38
C GLY A 448 28.39 35.86 6.45
N SER A 449 27.62 36.80 7.01
CA SER A 449 26.87 37.80 6.23
C SER A 449 27.75 38.77 5.42
N CYS A 450 29.05 38.84 5.73
CA CYS A 450 30.02 39.63 4.97
C CYS A 450 30.52 38.89 3.70
N PHE A 451 30.11 37.64 3.49
CA PHE A 451 30.44 36.84 2.31
C PHE A 451 29.30 36.85 1.28
N THR A 452 29.66 36.82 0.01
CA THR A 452 28.71 36.70 -1.10
C THR A 452 29.25 35.70 -2.11
N PHE A 453 28.50 34.63 -2.35
CA PHE A 453 28.86 33.54 -3.27
C PHE A 453 28.11 33.67 -4.60
N VAL A 454 28.78 33.33 -5.70
CA VAL A 454 28.25 33.29 -7.06
C VAL A 454 28.84 32.09 -7.80
N PRO A 455 28.02 31.14 -8.30
CA PRO A 455 26.57 31.05 -8.11
C PRO A 455 26.19 30.55 -6.69
N GLN A 456 24.98 30.89 -6.22
CA GLN A 456 24.43 30.38 -4.95
C GLN A 456 23.74 29.02 -5.10
N GLU A 457 23.29 28.68 -6.31
CA GLU A 457 22.71 27.39 -6.66
C GLU A 457 23.14 27.00 -8.08
N GLY A 458 23.17 25.71 -8.37
CA GLY A 458 23.51 25.22 -9.70
C GLY A 458 23.61 23.71 -9.76
N THR A 459 23.85 23.17 -10.95
CA THR A 459 23.98 21.73 -11.19
C THR A 459 25.33 21.42 -11.82
N VAL A 460 26.05 20.46 -11.25
CA VAL A 460 27.35 20.01 -11.72
C VAL A 460 27.18 18.68 -12.44
N ALA A 461 27.46 18.67 -13.74
CA ALA A 461 27.40 17.46 -14.56
C ALA A 461 28.36 16.36 -14.06
N PRO A 462 28.11 15.08 -14.39
CA PRO A 462 28.96 13.96 -13.99
C PRO A 462 30.42 14.17 -14.35
N HIS A 463 31.33 13.88 -13.41
CA HIS A 463 32.79 13.98 -13.61
C HIS A 463 33.29 15.40 -14.00
N LYS A 464 32.49 16.45 -13.76
CA LYS A 464 32.87 17.85 -14.03
C LYS A 464 33.14 18.62 -12.74
N LEU A 465 33.75 19.78 -12.92
CA LEU A 465 34.04 20.75 -11.87
C LEU A 465 33.26 22.04 -12.11
N GLN A 466 32.83 22.69 -11.04
CA GLN A 466 32.16 23.99 -11.05
C GLN A 466 32.95 24.96 -10.16
N ALA A 467 33.30 26.12 -10.70
CA ALA A 467 33.90 27.20 -9.92
C ALA A 467 32.80 27.99 -9.19
N ILE A 468 33.03 28.27 -7.90
CA ILE A 468 32.23 29.18 -7.09
C ILE A 468 33.13 30.37 -6.72
N GLN A 469 32.79 31.54 -7.24
CA GLN A 469 33.43 32.78 -6.86
C GLN A 469 32.77 33.31 -5.59
N PHE A 470 33.57 33.73 -4.62
CA PHE A 470 33.04 34.41 -3.44
C PHE A 470 33.81 35.68 -3.13
N SER A 471 33.07 36.67 -2.66
CA SER A 471 33.62 37.95 -2.22
C SER A 471 33.41 38.14 -0.73
N PHE A 472 34.40 38.68 -0.03
CA PHE A 472 34.39 38.93 1.40
C PHE A 472 34.66 40.40 1.68
N CYS A 473 33.72 41.06 2.36
CA CYS A 473 33.83 42.46 2.79
C CYS A 473 33.60 42.56 4.30
N PRO A 474 34.63 42.29 5.13
CA PRO A 474 34.48 42.20 6.57
C PRO A 474 34.11 43.53 7.22
N THR A 475 33.30 43.46 8.26
CA THR A 475 32.89 44.60 9.12
C THR A 475 33.27 44.42 10.59
N ILE A 476 33.86 43.28 10.95
CA ILE A 476 34.22 42.90 12.32
C ILE A 476 35.71 42.55 12.33
N LEU A 477 36.45 43.05 13.33
CA LEU A 477 37.89 42.78 13.49
C LEU A 477 38.19 41.47 14.20
N GLY A 478 39.39 40.92 13.97
CA GLY A 478 39.92 39.76 14.67
C GLY A 478 39.92 38.48 13.83
N LYS A 479 40.32 37.38 14.47
CA LYS A 479 40.35 36.05 13.85
C LYS A 479 38.93 35.51 13.71
N PHE A 480 38.65 34.88 12.57
CA PHE A 480 37.37 34.23 12.32
C PHE A 480 37.56 32.87 11.66
N GLU A 481 36.54 32.05 11.82
CA GLU A 481 36.39 30.74 11.21
C GLU A 481 34.90 30.57 10.94
N GLU A 482 34.53 30.53 9.67
CA GLU A 482 33.14 30.51 9.22
C GLU A 482 32.89 29.32 8.32
N GLU A 483 31.78 28.61 8.58
CA GLU A 483 31.37 27.42 7.84
C GLU A 483 30.18 27.76 6.93
N PHE A 484 30.31 27.40 5.65
CA PHE A 484 29.27 27.58 4.64
C PHE A 484 28.74 26.21 4.22
N CYS A 485 27.45 25.98 4.46
CA CYS A 485 26.79 24.73 4.14
C CYS A 485 26.12 24.79 2.77
N PHE A 486 26.47 23.87 1.89
CA PHE A 486 25.82 23.63 0.61
C PHE A 486 24.93 22.40 0.73
N GLU A 487 23.62 22.59 0.60
CA GLU A 487 22.65 21.52 0.47
C GLU A 487 22.81 20.87 -0.91
N VAL A 488 22.87 19.54 -0.95
CA VAL A 488 22.94 18.78 -2.20
C VAL A 488 21.66 17.97 -2.33
N THR A 489 20.94 18.14 -3.44
CA THR A 489 19.65 17.48 -3.67
C THR A 489 19.82 15.96 -3.62
N GLU A 490 18.89 15.26 -2.95
CA GLU A 490 18.94 13.80 -2.73
C GLU A 490 20.19 13.28 -2.00
N SER A 491 20.89 14.15 -1.25
CA SER A 491 21.96 13.77 -0.32
C SER A 491 21.54 14.10 1.12
N PRO A 492 21.69 13.17 2.08
CA PRO A 492 21.33 13.42 3.48
C PRO A 492 22.33 14.33 4.20
N GLU A 493 23.59 14.37 3.74
CA GLU A 493 24.64 15.17 4.37
C GLU A 493 24.94 16.42 3.54
N PRO A 494 24.92 17.62 4.15
CA PRO A 494 25.31 18.86 3.47
C PRO A 494 26.83 18.93 3.33
N LEU A 495 27.28 19.60 2.29
CA LEU A 495 28.69 19.84 2.02
C LEU A 495 29.15 21.12 2.74
N ILE A 496 30.17 21.02 3.59
CA ILE A 496 30.64 22.14 4.42
C ILE A 496 31.93 22.70 3.83
N PHE A 497 31.98 24.02 3.64
CA PHE A 497 33.17 24.77 3.25
C PHE A 497 33.58 25.73 4.36
N THR A 498 34.79 25.57 4.89
CA THR A 498 35.29 26.39 6.01
C THR A 498 36.27 27.45 5.50
N VAL A 499 36.01 28.71 5.82
CA VAL A 499 36.89 29.83 5.51
C VAL A 499 37.43 30.44 6.79
N ARG A 500 38.74 30.63 6.85
CA ARG A 500 39.45 31.15 8.03
C ARG A 500 40.35 32.30 7.65
N GLY A 501 40.58 33.19 8.61
CA GLY A 501 41.48 34.32 8.42
C GLY A 501 41.47 35.27 9.60
N SER A 502 42.13 36.41 9.42
CA SER A 502 42.18 37.49 10.41
C SER A 502 41.87 38.82 9.77
N VAL A 503 40.86 39.51 10.29
CA VAL A 503 40.50 40.87 9.86
C VAL A 503 41.29 41.88 10.67
N MET A 504 42.10 42.66 9.97
CA MET A 504 42.95 43.71 10.51
C MET A 504 42.33 45.09 10.26
N GLY A 505 42.43 45.96 11.27
CA GLY A 505 42.09 47.37 11.13
C GLY A 505 43.22 48.14 10.44
N PRO A 506 43.00 49.42 10.10
CA PRO A 506 44.09 50.33 9.75
C PRO A 506 45.10 50.40 10.92
N THR A 507 46.37 50.54 10.57
CA THR A 507 47.49 50.69 11.51
C THR A 507 48.01 52.11 11.41
N PHE A 508 48.34 52.73 12.54
CA PHE A 508 48.76 54.12 12.57
C PHE A 508 49.69 54.40 13.75
N HIS A 509 50.38 55.54 13.70
CA HIS A 509 51.14 56.08 14.82
C HIS A 509 51.13 57.60 14.80
N VAL A 510 51.54 58.22 15.91
CA VAL A 510 51.74 59.66 16.05
C VAL A 510 53.22 59.97 16.25
N ASP A 511 53.68 61.14 15.80
CA ASP A 511 55.09 61.57 15.94
C ASP A 511 55.50 61.95 17.37
N VAL A 512 54.53 62.30 18.22
CA VAL A 512 54.79 62.75 19.60
C VAL A 512 54.15 61.81 20.63
N PRO A 513 54.81 61.56 21.78
CA PRO A 513 54.26 60.73 22.85
C PRO A 513 53.30 61.49 23.78
N ALA A 514 53.33 62.83 23.79
CA ALA A 514 52.45 63.69 24.60
C ALA A 514 52.44 65.14 24.06
N LEU A 515 51.37 65.88 24.36
CA LEU A 515 51.22 67.31 24.07
C LEU A 515 51.49 68.14 25.33
N ASN A 516 52.69 68.71 25.43
CA ASN A 516 53.06 69.56 26.56
C ASN A 516 52.98 71.05 26.19
N PHE A 517 51.91 71.71 26.63
CA PHE A 517 51.70 73.15 26.45
C PHE A 517 52.58 74.00 27.37
N GLY A 518 53.34 73.41 28.28
CA GLY A 518 54.22 74.11 29.21
C GLY A 518 53.46 75.12 30.07
N ASP A 519 54.09 76.25 30.38
CA ASP A 519 53.46 77.31 31.14
C ASP A 519 52.52 78.13 30.24
N ILE A 520 51.28 78.31 30.67
CA ILE A 520 50.19 79.00 29.96
C ILE A 520 49.58 80.11 30.82
N SER A 521 49.02 81.13 30.18
CA SER A 521 48.43 82.28 30.85
C SER A 521 46.94 82.43 30.49
N PHE A 522 46.15 82.93 31.45
CA PHE A 522 44.72 83.14 31.28
C PHE A 522 44.39 83.97 30.03
N GLY A 523 43.49 83.48 29.19
CA GLY A 523 42.98 84.18 28.00
C GLY A 523 43.93 84.23 26.80
N PHE A 524 45.12 83.60 26.87
CA PHE A 524 46.08 83.57 25.76
C PHE A 524 46.08 82.20 25.05
N PRO A 525 45.66 82.12 23.77
CA PRO A 525 45.65 80.87 23.02
C PRO A 525 47.08 80.37 22.75
N ARG A 526 47.31 79.08 22.99
CA ARG A 526 48.54 78.39 22.59
C ARG A 526 48.20 77.19 21.73
N THR A 527 48.87 77.04 20.59
CA THR A 527 48.65 75.93 19.65
C THR A 527 49.88 75.03 19.58
N LEU A 528 49.66 73.72 19.74
CA LEU A 528 50.63 72.68 19.41
C LEU A 528 50.14 71.89 18.19
N LYS A 529 51.07 71.21 17.51
CA LYS A 529 50.77 70.34 16.38
C LYS A 529 51.42 68.97 16.59
N PHE A 530 50.74 67.93 16.11
CA PHE A 530 51.29 66.59 15.96
C PHE A 530 50.84 66.00 14.63
N CYS A 531 51.59 65.04 14.11
CA CYS A 531 51.32 64.37 12.85
C CYS A 531 50.78 62.96 13.10
N LEU A 532 49.62 62.66 12.53
CA LEU A 532 49.04 61.32 12.50
C LEU A 532 49.46 60.62 11.20
N PHE A 533 50.17 59.49 11.32
CA PHE A 533 50.63 58.69 10.19
C PHE A 533 49.80 57.41 10.07
N ASP A 534 49.16 57.22 8.93
CA ASP A 534 48.55 55.95 8.54
C ASP A 534 49.64 55.05 7.94
N THR A 535 49.88 53.90 8.58
CA THR A 535 50.85 52.90 8.12
C THR A 535 50.19 51.73 7.40
N SER A 536 48.87 51.79 7.19
CA SER A 536 48.13 50.75 6.48
C SER A 536 47.96 51.01 4.99
N LEU A 537 47.52 49.97 4.29
CA LEU A 537 47.22 49.99 2.85
C LEU A 537 45.79 50.45 2.55
N ILE A 538 45.02 50.83 3.57
CA ILE A 538 43.63 51.29 3.47
C ILE A 538 43.52 52.71 4.03
N PRO A 539 42.56 53.53 3.57
CA PRO A 539 42.34 54.84 4.16
C PRO A 539 41.82 54.71 5.60
N MET A 540 42.37 55.53 6.51
CA MET A 540 41.97 55.57 7.92
C MET A 540 41.13 56.80 8.23
N ALA A 541 39.86 56.61 8.59
CA ALA A 541 39.00 57.66 9.11
C ALA A 541 39.17 57.81 10.64
N PHE A 542 39.42 59.02 11.11
CA PHE A 542 39.64 59.32 12.52
C PHE A 542 38.75 60.46 13.01
N SER A 543 38.47 60.44 14.31
CA SER A 543 37.91 61.58 15.04
C SER A 543 38.61 61.74 16.38
N SER A 544 38.98 62.97 16.70
CA SER A 544 39.69 63.32 17.93
C SER A 544 38.83 64.19 18.85
N CYS A 545 38.82 63.87 20.14
CA CYS A 545 38.12 64.65 21.15
C CYS A 545 38.87 64.67 22.49
N ILE A 546 38.59 65.68 23.31
CA ILE A 546 39.02 65.75 24.71
C ILE A 546 37.73 65.65 25.55
N PRO A 547 37.46 64.50 26.20
CA PRO A 547 36.16 64.25 26.84
C PRO A 547 35.81 65.25 27.93
N GLU A 548 36.82 65.71 28.66
CA GLU A 548 36.68 66.57 29.84
C GLU A 548 36.38 68.05 29.49
N ASP A 549 36.48 68.42 28.20
CA ASP A 549 36.29 69.79 27.70
C ASP A 549 34.91 70.03 27.04
N ASN A 550 33.95 69.13 27.22
CA ASN A 550 32.71 69.10 26.42
C ASN A 550 31.54 69.98 26.92
N PHE A 551 31.75 70.99 27.77
CA PHE A 551 30.66 71.84 28.26
C PHE A 551 30.87 73.34 27.97
N GLY A 552 30.17 73.88 26.96
CA GLY A 552 30.00 75.34 26.76
C GLY A 552 30.16 75.87 25.33
N GLU A 553 29.94 77.17 25.14
CA GLU A 553 30.35 77.93 23.94
C GLU A 553 31.89 77.99 23.86
N LEU A 554 32.47 78.13 22.66
CA LEU A 554 33.93 78.22 22.49
C LEU A 554 34.53 79.36 23.33
N SER A 555 35.65 79.10 23.99
CA SER A 555 36.45 80.12 24.65
C SER A 555 36.88 81.19 23.65
N VAL A 556 36.62 82.45 23.99
CA VAL A 556 37.05 83.62 23.21
C VAL A 556 38.20 84.31 23.96
N ASP A 557 39.08 84.97 23.21
CA ASP A 557 40.19 85.75 23.73
C ASP A 557 39.75 86.80 24.78
N SER A 558 40.73 87.36 25.49
CA SER A 558 40.52 88.31 26.61
C SER A 558 39.75 89.60 26.26
N SER A 559 39.31 89.79 25.01
CA SER A 559 38.64 91.00 24.55
C SER A 559 37.10 91.00 24.76
N THR A 560 36.45 89.86 25.06
CA THR A 560 34.96 89.78 25.04
C THR A 560 34.29 88.92 26.13
N GLN A 561 34.97 88.51 27.21
CA GLN A 561 34.42 87.52 28.15
C GLN A 561 33.20 87.98 29.00
N ILE A 562 32.16 87.14 29.02
CA ILE A 562 31.09 87.08 30.05
C ILE A 562 31.23 85.73 30.76
N CYS A 563 31.18 85.73 32.10
CA CYS A 563 31.31 84.54 32.96
C CYS A 563 30.31 83.41 32.63
N ARG A 564 30.70 82.48 31.77
CA ARG A 564 30.04 81.19 31.52
C ARG A 564 31.10 80.09 31.34
N PRO A 565 30.80 78.81 31.62
CA PRO A 565 31.69 77.71 31.25
C PRO A 565 31.85 77.70 29.72
N THR A 566 33.09 77.75 29.25
CA THR A 566 33.44 77.78 27.81
C THR A 566 34.38 76.64 27.49
N LYS A 567 34.29 76.13 26.26
CA LYS A 567 35.16 75.07 25.73
C LYS A 567 36.57 75.63 25.50
N GLU A 568 37.57 75.12 26.20
CA GLU A 568 38.94 75.67 26.24
C GLU A 568 39.86 75.08 25.18
N PHE A 569 39.52 73.93 24.61
CA PHE A 569 40.30 73.28 23.56
C PHE A 569 39.60 73.30 22.20
N THR A 570 40.36 73.60 21.16
CA THR A 570 39.94 73.49 19.76
C THR A 570 40.91 72.60 18.99
N ILE A 571 40.38 71.57 18.31
CA ILE A 571 41.16 70.62 17.51
C ILE A 571 40.84 70.82 16.03
N SER A 572 41.86 70.94 15.17
CA SER A 572 41.70 71.16 13.73
C SER A 572 42.73 70.38 12.90
N PRO A 573 42.30 69.48 12.01
CA PRO A 573 40.93 68.95 11.87
C PRO A 573 40.55 68.08 13.08
N CYS A 574 39.31 68.17 13.56
CA CYS A 574 38.80 67.31 14.64
C CYS A 574 38.35 65.92 14.15
N CYS A 575 38.09 65.78 12.85
CA CYS A 575 37.83 64.52 12.18
C CYS A 575 38.29 64.60 10.71
N GLY A 576 38.54 63.45 10.09
CA GLY A 576 38.95 63.38 8.69
C GLY A 576 39.37 61.98 8.28
N THR A 577 39.81 61.84 7.04
CA THR A 577 40.30 60.57 6.49
C THR A 577 41.74 60.75 6.01
N VAL A 578 42.66 59.98 6.59
CA VAL A 578 44.04 59.85 6.13
C VAL A 578 44.05 58.86 4.97
N ARG A 579 44.72 59.19 3.88
CA ARG A 579 44.92 58.25 2.77
C ARG A 579 45.87 57.14 3.20
N ALA A 580 45.75 55.96 2.60
CA ALA A 580 46.68 54.85 2.81
C ALA A 580 48.14 55.31 2.69
N LEU A 581 48.99 54.92 3.65
CA LEU A 581 50.40 55.33 3.77
C LEU A 581 50.62 56.86 3.84
N GLY A 582 49.58 57.62 4.18
CA GLY A 582 49.59 59.09 4.25
C GLY A 582 49.79 59.63 5.65
N SER A 583 49.85 60.96 5.75
CA SER A 583 49.96 61.68 7.02
C SER A 583 49.01 62.86 7.08
N GLN A 584 48.55 63.18 8.29
CA GLN A 584 47.68 64.32 8.56
C GLN A 584 48.17 65.11 9.77
N ASP A 585 48.46 66.39 9.57
CA ASP A 585 48.79 67.32 10.66
C ASP A 585 47.51 67.69 11.42
N ILE A 586 47.53 67.53 12.75
CA ILE A 586 46.45 67.91 13.67
C ILE A 586 46.97 69.00 14.60
N LYS A 587 46.23 70.12 14.65
CA LYS A 587 46.52 71.26 15.52
C LYS A 587 45.58 71.26 16.71
N VAL A 588 46.15 71.38 17.91
CA VAL A 588 45.40 71.49 19.18
C VAL A 588 45.70 72.85 19.78
N THR A 589 44.66 73.67 19.93
CA THR A 589 44.72 75.01 20.51
C THR A 589 44.06 75.00 21.88
N LEU A 590 44.79 75.43 22.90
CA LEU A 590 44.30 75.65 24.27
C LEU A 590 44.17 77.15 24.52
N CYS A 591 42.98 77.59 24.92
CA CYS A 591 42.64 78.93 25.36
C CYS A 591 42.22 78.86 26.85
N PRO A 592 43.14 79.08 27.80
CA PRO A 592 42.87 78.83 29.21
C PRO A 592 41.91 79.87 29.80
N ASN A 593 40.73 79.42 30.24
CA ASN A 593 39.73 80.26 30.93
C ASN A 593 39.44 79.78 32.36
N THR A 594 40.16 78.75 32.81
CA THR A 594 40.07 78.16 34.15
C THR A 594 41.44 78.23 34.80
N VAL A 595 41.47 78.62 36.09
CA VAL A 595 42.71 78.69 36.86
C VAL A 595 43.01 77.30 37.42
N GLY A 596 44.04 76.62 36.87
CA GLY A 596 44.48 75.31 37.33
C GLY A 596 45.46 74.64 36.37
N ASP A 597 46.19 73.63 36.85
CA ASP A 597 47.02 72.79 35.98
C ASP A 597 46.14 71.81 35.21
N TYR A 598 46.45 71.63 33.93
CA TYR A 598 45.74 70.73 33.03
C TYR A 598 46.49 69.42 32.92
N ASN A 599 45.81 68.32 33.21
CA ASN A 599 46.29 66.96 32.98
C ASN A 599 45.16 66.14 32.37
N LEU A 600 45.06 66.20 31.04
CA LEU A 600 43.95 65.65 30.26
C LEU A 600 44.48 64.65 29.23
N GLU A 601 43.57 63.95 28.55
CA GLU A 601 43.90 63.07 27.44
C GLU A 601 43.14 63.48 26.18
N LEU A 602 43.87 63.63 25.07
CA LEU A 602 43.28 63.71 23.74
C LEU A 602 43.04 62.28 23.25
N LEU A 603 41.77 61.94 23.05
CA LEU A 603 41.36 60.62 22.59
C LEU A 603 41.16 60.64 21.08
N LEU A 604 41.74 59.64 20.41
CA LEU A 604 41.57 59.39 18.99
C LEU A 604 40.74 58.13 18.80
N ASP A 605 39.57 58.32 18.22
CA ASP A 605 38.67 57.26 17.77
C ASP A 605 38.98 56.97 16.29
N VAL A 606 39.02 55.69 15.93
CA VAL A 606 39.19 55.25 14.54
C VAL A 606 37.94 54.50 14.13
N GLU A 607 37.34 54.94 13.03
CA GLU A 607 36.12 54.32 12.50
C GLU A 607 36.37 52.82 12.26
N ASP A 608 35.39 51.98 12.63
CA ASP A 608 35.43 50.52 12.50
C ASP A 608 36.48 49.76 13.32
N VAL A 609 37.37 50.46 14.01
CA VAL A 609 38.32 49.86 14.97
C VAL A 609 37.79 49.98 16.40
N GLY A 610 37.35 51.18 16.79
CA GLY A 610 36.80 51.41 18.12
C GLY A 610 36.94 52.84 18.60
N LYS A 611 36.47 53.08 19.82
CA LYS A 611 36.63 54.35 20.54
C LYS A 611 37.86 54.28 21.45
N LYS A 612 38.53 55.42 21.66
CA LYS A 612 39.72 55.57 22.48
C LYS A 612 40.87 54.65 22.04
N VAL A 613 41.08 54.53 20.72
CA VAL A 613 42.13 53.66 20.16
C VAL A 613 43.52 54.18 20.51
N LEU A 614 43.67 55.50 20.62
CA LEU A 614 44.86 56.15 21.17
C LEU A 614 44.45 57.23 22.17
N ALA A 615 45.14 57.30 23.30
CA ALA A 615 45.03 58.38 24.28
C ALA A 615 46.37 59.12 24.35
N LEU A 616 46.40 60.38 23.91
CA LEU A 616 47.58 61.21 23.90
C LEU A 616 47.55 62.14 25.13
N PRO A 617 48.48 61.99 26.10
CA PRO A 617 48.51 62.83 27.28
C PRO A 617 48.72 64.30 26.93
N LEU A 618 47.97 65.17 27.60
CA LEU A 618 48.00 66.62 27.43
C LEU A 618 48.27 67.27 28.78
N THR A 619 49.37 68.03 28.88
CA THR A 619 49.76 68.73 30.10
C THR A 619 49.97 70.21 29.87
N ALA A 620 49.47 71.05 30.78
CA ALA A 620 49.74 72.49 30.81
C ALA A 620 49.80 72.98 32.26
N ARG A 621 50.71 73.90 32.59
CA ARG A 621 50.82 74.50 33.91
C ARG A 621 50.31 75.94 33.88
N TYR A 622 49.39 76.27 34.76
CA TYR A 622 48.89 77.63 34.83
C TYR A 622 49.90 78.55 35.51
N GLN A 623 50.33 79.60 34.83
CA GLN A 623 51.21 80.61 35.40
C GLN A 623 50.47 81.95 35.50
N HIS A 624 50.30 82.41 36.74
CA HIS A 624 49.79 83.75 37.01
C HIS A 624 50.85 84.78 36.61
N LEU A 625 50.59 85.58 35.57
CA LEU A 625 51.42 86.73 35.22
C LEU A 625 51.29 87.81 36.30
N SER A 626 52.18 87.82 37.28
CA SER A 626 52.43 88.98 38.14
C SER A 626 53.19 90.02 37.31
N CYS A 627 52.44 90.91 36.66
CA CYS A 627 53.02 91.99 35.86
C CYS A 627 53.81 92.93 36.79
N THR A 628 55.13 92.76 36.84
CA THR A 628 56.08 93.73 37.38
C THR A 628 56.96 94.19 36.22
N CYS A 629 57.06 95.51 36.07
CA CYS A 629 57.87 96.25 35.09
C CYS A 629 57.22 96.59 33.73
N LEU A 630 56.40 97.64 33.70
CA LEU A 630 56.51 98.71 32.69
C LEU A 630 56.30 100.06 33.39
N SER A 631 57.40 100.73 33.70
CA SER A 631 57.43 102.10 34.22
C SER A 631 57.23 103.11 33.09
N PHE A 632 56.11 103.81 33.05
CA PHE A 632 56.01 105.23 32.66
C PHE A 632 54.77 105.86 33.33
N PRO A 633 54.83 107.14 33.75
CA PRO A 633 53.88 107.71 34.70
C PRO A 633 52.75 108.47 33.99
N VAL A 634 51.49 108.23 34.35
CA VAL A 634 50.47 109.30 34.51
C VAL A 634 49.43 108.84 35.53
N HIS A 635 49.19 109.71 36.50
CA HIS A 635 48.16 109.72 37.55
C HIS A 635 46.82 108.99 37.26
N LEU A 636 46.35 108.19 38.24
CA LEU A 636 45.11 108.41 39.01
C LEU A 636 44.92 107.31 40.09
N SER A 637 44.28 107.69 41.20
CA SER A 637 44.35 107.15 42.57
C SER A 637 43.64 105.80 42.87
N PRO A 638 43.96 105.12 43.99
CA PRO A 638 43.47 103.77 44.32
C PRO A 638 42.20 103.77 45.19
N ALA A 639 41.14 103.11 44.72
CA ALA A 639 40.05 102.60 45.57
C ALA A 639 39.28 101.49 44.81
N HIS A 640 38.91 100.42 45.52
CA HIS A 640 38.17 99.21 45.08
C HIS A 640 38.99 97.94 44.80
N CYS A 641 39.87 97.57 45.75
CA CYS A 641 40.07 96.16 46.10
C CYS A 641 39.75 96.00 47.58
N LEU A 642 38.55 95.50 47.91
CA LEU A 642 38.18 94.79 49.15
C LEU A 642 36.64 94.72 49.27
N ALA A 643 36.00 93.70 48.66
CA ALA A 643 34.73 93.11 49.12
C ALA A 643 34.19 92.09 48.10
N ALA A 644 34.75 90.88 48.04
CA ALA A 644 34.04 89.71 47.50
C ALA A 644 34.62 88.35 47.93
N LEU A 645 35.42 88.29 49.01
CA LEU A 645 35.90 87.04 49.60
C LEU A 645 35.34 86.93 51.02
N GLN A 646 34.02 86.69 51.11
CA GLN A 646 33.33 86.10 52.26
C GLN A 646 31.84 85.99 51.93
N ARG A 647 31.45 84.92 51.23
CA ARG A 647 30.11 84.30 51.24
C ARG A 647 30.09 83.14 50.25
N ARG A 648 30.58 81.99 50.70
CA ARG A 648 30.18 80.65 50.23
C ARG A 648 30.70 79.61 51.23
N SER A 649 30.12 79.66 52.43
CA SER A 649 29.94 78.46 53.25
C SER A 649 28.48 78.45 53.66
N VAL A 650 27.85 77.28 53.52
CA VAL A 650 26.47 76.92 53.89
C VAL A 650 25.42 77.08 52.78
N ALA A 651 24.77 75.94 52.49
CA ALA A 651 23.58 75.68 51.68
C ALA A 651 23.76 75.48 50.15
N SER A 652 24.17 74.29 49.73
CA SER A 652 23.33 73.23 49.10
C SER A 652 24.21 72.10 48.58
#